data_AF-A0A660MJB9-F1
#
_entry.id   AF-A0A660MJB9-F1
#
_cell.length_a   1.000
_cell.length_b   1.000
_cell.length_c   1.000
_cell.angle_alpha   90.00
_cell.angle_beta   90.00
_cell.angle_gamma   90.00
#
_symmetry.space_group_name_H-M   'P 1'
#
loop_
_entity.id
_entity.type
_entity.pdbx_description
1 polymer ?
#
loop_
_entity_poly.entity_id
_entity_poly.type
_entity_poly.pdbx_seq_one_letter_code
_entity_poly.pdbx_strand_id
1 'polypeptide(L)'
;MATAQKSGIETRLQRFTAWNAQFFEALKKEGDEALARFDDVLSFAYREEHTPQQAVDDVKALARLNENNPLTIRLWYDDKQENELRLCLYGKDNEIVRFQTIAYILENLGLPVLTLRDYRLADGYWLQSYGIDLANSCFQPGDALDSYLANIIEALVSVWTGASENDDLNAHVTAFDCDIREIAMLRALGKYIIQAGAPYNYEQIRTALNDNPGVTLAFINAFHGKMQPQRNDGAASFAALQDSLQNVQSLEHERILRWYSDLLNALVRTNYYQKDADGQAKDRLSFKFAARDIPGLPKPKPLYEIWVYSPEVEGVHLRGGKVARGGLRWSDRHADFRTEVLGLVKAQMVKNAIIVPVGSKGGFVVKNPPADRDAYLEAGKACYRTFIRGLLDLTDNLVEGKIVPPADTVRHDEDDPYLVVAADKGTAKFSDIANQIAAEYRFWLGDAFASGGSAGYDHKGIGITARGAWESVKRHFRLLGKNIQQDDTFTAIGIGDMSGDVFGNGMLLSANTRLLAAFNHLHIFIDPNPDPAASLAERERLFRLPRSSWADYNAALISKGGGVFARSDKTIAISPEMKAAFDIQEDSLPPTELISRLLKAPVDLIWNGGIGTYIKASDESHAQVGDRANDALRINGCEVRAKIIGEGGNLGMTQRGRIEAAQNGVRLNTDAIDNSGGVNCSDHEVNIKILLNQAIEAGELDLAARNALLAEMTDSVAAHVLRQNYLQPQTLSLALARRENLDDYARLMQQLEAEDRLDRAIENLPDDASLGKRRDASDNLTAPELAVLLAYSKMWLYDHLLASPLPDVPYHQQSLRHYFPAQLAEKYGKYMATHRLQREITSTWLTNDLVNSLGIAGTWRASLASGDLPALVNHYTIAREMSDAAALWQEIEEQDNRVPATLQIELELRLRDHLERCIESLARHHGARGDDLETAINHLKTRITALLATAHYQYGTCRPRDKARWQNLGLPETLAERLAALPLQYEALNAVLAAQDDTRLEEDWQQILTCLAEQGMFQ
;
A
#
# COMPACT_ATOMS: atom_id res chain seq x y z
N MET A 1 -57.25 -55.65 -27.96
CA MET A 1 -56.44 -54.56 -27.37
C MET A 1 -57.26 -53.58 -26.54
N ALA A 2 -58.43 -53.08 -27.01
CA ALA A 2 -59.26 -52.13 -26.25
C ALA A 2 -59.81 -52.63 -24.88
N THR A 3 -60.03 -53.94 -24.72
CA THR A 3 -60.53 -54.54 -23.46
C THR A 3 -59.46 -54.73 -22.39
N ALA A 4 -58.19 -54.95 -22.78
CA ALA A 4 -57.06 -55.04 -21.85
C ALA A 4 -56.61 -53.66 -21.34
N GLN A 5 -56.81 -52.61 -22.13
CA GLN A 5 -56.58 -51.22 -21.71
C GLN A 5 -57.63 -50.71 -20.72
N LYS A 6 -58.92 -51.10 -20.88
CA LYS A 6 -59.99 -50.73 -19.94
C LYS A 6 -59.81 -51.34 -18.55
N SER A 7 -59.41 -52.62 -18.45
CA SER A 7 -59.19 -53.27 -17.15
C SER A 7 -57.99 -52.69 -16.38
N GLY A 8 -56.95 -52.24 -17.10
CA GLY A 8 -55.79 -51.57 -16.51
C GLY A 8 -56.13 -50.19 -15.91
N ILE A 9 -57.06 -49.45 -16.52
CA ILE A 9 -57.52 -48.13 -16.04
C ILE A 9 -58.40 -48.25 -14.80
N GLU A 10 -59.37 -49.17 -14.78
CA GLU A 10 -60.22 -49.40 -13.60
C GLU A 10 -59.41 -49.89 -12.39
N THR A 11 -58.41 -50.76 -12.60
CA THR A 11 -57.52 -51.24 -11.54
C THR A 11 -56.64 -50.11 -10.99
N ARG A 12 -56.13 -49.22 -11.86
CA ARG A 12 -55.38 -48.03 -11.45
C ARG A 12 -56.24 -47.04 -10.64
N LEU A 13 -57.48 -46.81 -11.07
CA LEU A 13 -58.45 -45.97 -10.34
C LEU A 13 -58.77 -46.53 -8.95
N GLN A 14 -58.99 -47.83 -8.81
CA GLN A 14 -59.23 -48.45 -7.50
C GLN A 14 -58.02 -48.34 -6.56
N ARG A 15 -56.79 -48.55 -7.08
CA ARG A 15 -55.56 -48.34 -6.30
C ARG A 15 -55.42 -46.88 -5.84
N PHE A 16 -55.77 -45.94 -6.70
CA PHE A 16 -55.72 -44.51 -6.38
C PHE A 16 -56.72 -44.13 -5.28
N THR A 17 -57.97 -44.59 -5.35
CA THR A 17 -58.97 -44.34 -4.30
C THR A 17 -58.55 -44.94 -2.95
N ALA A 18 -57.96 -46.15 -2.97
CA ALA A 18 -57.44 -46.80 -1.76
C ALA A 18 -56.24 -46.03 -1.17
N TRP A 19 -55.35 -45.53 -2.01
CA TRP A 19 -54.22 -44.70 -1.59
C TRP A 19 -54.69 -43.42 -0.90
N ASN A 20 -55.68 -42.72 -1.48
CA ASN A 20 -56.20 -41.47 -0.89
C ASN A 20 -56.82 -41.71 0.48
N ALA A 21 -57.60 -42.79 0.63
CA ALA A 21 -58.18 -43.16 1.93
C ALA A 21 -57.08 -43.41 2.99
N GLN A 22 -56.01 -44.12 2.61
CA GLN A 22 -54.87 -44.37 3.49
C GLN A 22 -54.06 -43.10 3.80
N PHE A 23 -53.98 -42.15 2.87
CA PHE A 23 -53.32 -40.86 3.08
C PHE A 23 -54.06 -40.01 4.12
N PHE A 24 -55.39 -39.91 4.00
CA PHE A 24 -56.20 -39.22 5.02
C PHE A 24 -56.13 -39.91 6.39
N GLU A 25 -56.08 -41.23 6.42
CA GLU A 25 -55.91 -41.98 7.68
C GLU A 25 -54.54 -41.74 8.31
N ALA A 26 -53.46 -41.69 7.51
CA ALA A 26 -52.12 -41.37 7.97
C ALA A 26 -52.03 -39.94 8.53
N LEU A 27 -52.58 -38.94 7.82
CA LEU A 27 -52.69 -37.56 8.32
C LEU A 27 -53.40 -37.48 9.66
N LYS A 28 -54.52 -38.19 9.80
CA LYS A 28 -55.30 -38.24 11.04
C LYS A 28 -54.52 -38.88 12.19
N LYS A 29 -53.74 -39.93 11.91
CA LYS A 29 -52.93 -40.62 12.91
C LYS A 29 -51.81 -39.74 13.45
N GLU A 30 -51.25 -38.85 12.62
CA GLU A 30 -50.18 -37.92 13.02
C GLU A 30 -50.70 -36.57 13.55
N GLY A 31 -52.02 -36.32 13.46
CA GLY A 31 -52.63 -35.06 13.92
C GLY A 31 -52.49 -33.91 12.92
N ASP A 32 -52.19 -34.19 11.65
CA ASP A 32 -51.91 -33.21 10.60
C ASP A 32 -53.08 -33.05 9.61
N GLU A 33 -54.32 -33.19 10.08
CA GLU A 33 -55.54 -33.19 9.27
C GLU A 33 -55.69 -31.92 8.40
N ALA A 34 -55.09 -30.79 8.81
CA ALA A 34 -55.05 -29.54 8.04
C ALA A 34 -54.27 -29.65 6.72
N LEU A 35 -53.38 -30.63 6.58
CA LEU A 35 -52.61 -30.88 5.35
C LEU A 35 -53.41 -31.64 4.28
N ALA A 36 -54.65 -32.06 4.59
CA ALA A 36 -55.59 -32.62 3.64
C ALA A 36 -55.78 -31.77 2.37
N ARG A 37 -55.59 -30.45 2.47
CA ARG A 37 -55.64 -29.51 1.34
C ARG A 37 -54.64 -29.81 0.22
N PHE A 38 -53.57 -30.55 0.51
CA PHE A 38 -52.57 -30.94 -0.48
C PHE A 38 -52.97 -32.18 -1.30
N ASP A 39 -54.14 -32.79 -1.03
CA ASP A 39 -54.63 -33.90 -1.86
C ASP A 39 -54.70 -33.49 -3.33
N ASP A 40 -55.31 -32.35 -3.67
CA ASP A 40 -55.40 -31.87 -5.06
C ASP A 40 -54.04 -31.42 -5.64
N VAL A 41 -53.01 -31.25 -4.79
CA VAL A 41 -51.65 -30.86 -5.19
C VAL A 41 -50.83 -32.05 -5.69
N LEU A 42 -51.00 -33.23 -5.08
CA LEU A 42 -50.23 -34.43 -5.40
C LEU A 42 -50.68 -35.05 -6.74
N SER A 43 -49.80 -35.07 -7.74
CA SER A 43 -50.12 -35.57 -9.07
C SER A 43 -50.37 -37.09 -9.09
N PHE A 44 -51.07 -37.57 -10.12
CA PHE A 44 -51.31 -39.01 -10.29
C PHE A 44 -49.99 -39.80 -10.39
N ALA A 45 -49.00 -39.27 -11.13
CA ALA A 45 -47.68 -39.88 -11.26
C ALA A 45 -46.95 -40.00 -9.92
N TYR A 46 -47.06 -39.00 -9.04
CA TYR A 46 -46.49 -39.05 -7.70
C TYR A 46 -47.09 -40.18 -6.85
N ARG A 47 -48.42 -40.34 -6.87
CA ARG A 47 -49.13 -41.33 -6.05
C ARG A 47 -48.92 -42.78 -6.50
N GLU A 48 -48.52 -43.00 -7.74
CA GLU A 48 -48.17 -44.35 -8.20
C GLU A 48 -46.85 -44.87 -7.60
N GLU A 49 -45.97 -43.96 -7.19
CA GLU A 49 -44.59 -44.28 -6.82
C GLU A 49 -44.29 -44.08 -5.32
N HIS A 50 -45.12 -43.33 -4.60
CA HIS A 50 -44.96 -43.05 -3.16
C HIS A 50 -46.03 -43.74 -2.31
N THR A 51 -45.68 -44.08 -1.07
CA THR A 51 -46.66 -44.56 -0.09
C THR A 51 -47.44 -43.39 0.51
N PRO A 52 -48.65 -43.64 1.05
CA PRO A 52 -49.40 -42.62 1.78
C PRO A 52 -48.62 -41.97 2.93
N GLN A 53 -47.76 -42.74 3.61
CA GLN A 53 -46.91 -42.21 4.69
C GLN A 53 -45.83 -41.25 4.16
N GLN A 54 -45.15 -41.61 3.07
CA GLN A 54 -44.16 -40.72 2.42
C GLN A 54 -44.82 -39.41 1.97
N ALA A 55 -46.06 -39.50 1.48
CA ALA A 55 -46.84 -38.32 1.11
C ALA A 55 -47.16 -37.40 2.29
N VAL A 56 -47.43 -37.94 3.49
CA VAL A 56 -47.61 -37.12 4.70
C VAL A 56 -46.36 -36.28 4.96
N ASP A 57 -45.17 -36.90 4.91
CA ASP A 57 -43.92 -36.19 5.14
C ASP A 57 -43.61 -35.16 4.05
N ASP A 58 -43.94 -35.47 2.79
CA ASP A 58 -43.74 -34.57 1.66
C ASP A 58 -44.70 -33.37 1.72
N VAL A 59 -45.96 -33.56 2.09
CA VAL A 59 -46.88 -32.41 2.26
C VAL A 59 -46.54 -31.56 3.47
N LYS A 60 -45.92 -32.13 4.52
CA LYS A 60 -45.33 -31.36 5.62
C LYS A 60 -44.21 -30.45 5.13
N ALA A 61 -43.34 -30.95 4.26
CA ALA A 61 -42.28 -30.15 3.65
C ALA A 61 -42.87 -29.04 2.75
N LEU A 62 -43.81 -29.39 1.86
CA LEU A 62 -44.50 -28.43 0.98
C LEU A 62 -45.25 -27.35 1.76
N ALA A 63 -45.82 -27.69 2.92
CA ALA A 63 -46.53 -26.74 3.78
C ALA A 63 -45.63 -25.67 4.41
N ARG A 64 -44.32 -25.92 4.51
CA ARG A 64 -43.33 -24.95 5.03
C ARG A 64 -42.93 -23.90 3.98
N LEU A 65 -43.20 -24.18 2.70
CA LEU A 65 -42.86 -23.29 1.59
C LEU A 65 -43.76 -22.06 1.56
N ASN A 66 -43.16 -20.89 1.39
CA ASN A 66 -43.84 -19.60 1.26
C ASN A 66 -43.01 -18.65 0.38
N GLU A 67 -43.50 -17.44 0.11
CA GLU A 67 -42.80 -16.49 -0.77
C GLU A 67 -41.38 -16.13 -0.27
N ASN A 68 -41.14 -16.17 1.04
CA ASN A 68 -39.83 -15.90 1.64
C ASN A 68 -38.97 -17.16 1.82
N ASN A 69 -39.54 -18.36 1.63
CA ASN A 69 -38.85 -19.64 1.69
C ASN A 69 -39.37 -20.55 0.56
N PRO A 70 -39.00 -20.28 -0.69
CA PRO A 70 -39.58 -20.96 -1.85
C PRO A 70 -39.04 -22.38 -2.05
N LEU A 71 -38.08 -22.82 -1.24
CA LEU A 71 -37.38 -24.09 -1.37
C LEU A 71 -37.15 -24.74 0.00
N THR A 72 -37.32 -26.06 0.11
CA THR A 72 -36.87 -26.84 1.27
C THR A 72 -36.22 -28.15 0.80
N ILE A 73 -35.31 -28.68 1.61
CA ILE A 73 -34.55 -29.89 1.30
C ILE A 73 -34.77 -30.93 2.41
N ARG A 74 -34.84 -32.20 2.03
CA ARG A 74 -34.80 -33.33 2.96
C ARG A 74 -33.82 -34.38 2.45
N LEU A 75 -33.05 -34.96 3.37
CA LEU A 75 -32.12 -36.04 3.10
C LEU A 75 -32.32 -37.12 4.17
N TRP A 76 -32.45 -38.37 3.76
CA TRP A 76 -32.58 -39.51 4.68
C TRP A 76 -32.08 -40.81 4.05
N TYR A 77 -31.89 -41.83 4.88
CA TYR A 77 -31.49 -43.17 4.43
C TYR A 77 -32.69 -43.94 3.85
N ASP A 78 -32.51 -44.61 2.71
CA ASP A 78 -33.59 -45.41 2.13
C ASP A 78 -33.60 -46.82 2.74
N ASP A 79 -34.49 -47.05 3.72
CA ASP A 79 -34.65 -48.36 4.38
C ASP A 79 -35.00 -49.52 3.42
N LYS A 80 -35.36 -49.25 2.16
CA LYS A 80 -35.73 -50.27 1.16
C LYS A 80 -34.57 -50.68 0.26
N GLN A 81 -33.49 -49.90 0.19
CA GLN A 81 -32.31 -50.18 -0.64
C GLN A 81 -31.04 -50.01 0.19
N GLU A 82 -30.29 -51.10 0.41
CA GLU A 82 -29.03 -51.04 1.15
C GLU A 82 -28.06 -50.04 0.49
N ASN A 83 -27.52 -49.12 1.29
CA ASN A 83 -26.53 -48.11 0.91
C ASN A 83 -26.99 -46.99 -0.05
N GLU A 84 -28.28 -46.61 -0.03
CA GLU A 84 -28.75 -45.41 -0.74
C GLU A 84 -29.23 -44.29 0.20
N LEU A 85 -28.90 -43.04 -0.14
CA LEU A 85 -29.58 -41.86 0.40
C LEU A 85 -30.68 -41.40 -0.56
N ARG A 86 -31.75 -40.87 0.02
CA ARG A 86 -32.82 -40.19 -0.69
C ARG A 86 -32.76 -38.70 -0.39
N LEU A 87 -32.45 -37.90 -1.42
CA LEU A 87 -32.47 -36.44 -1.36
C LEU A 87 -33.70 -35.93 -2.09
N CYS A 88 -34.55 -35.18 -1.40
CA CYS A 88 -35.72 -34.54 -1.99
C CYS A 88 -35.62 -33.01 -1.88
N LEU A 89 -35.76 -32.35 -3.03
CA LEU A 89 -35.89 -30.90 -3.16
C LEU A 89 -37.35 -30.57 -3.44
N TYR A 90 -37.92 -29.68 -2.63
CA TYR A 90 -39.30 -29.23 -2.78
C TYR A 90 -39.29 -27.73 -3.05
N GLY A 91 -39.94 -27.28 -4.11
CA GLY A 91 -40.02 -25.87 -4.43
C GLY A 91 -41.41 -25.39 -4.82
N LYS A 92 -41.57 -24.06 -4.87
CA LYS A 92 -42.83 -23.39 -5.20
C LYS A 92 -42.58 -22.22 -6.16
N ASP A 93 -42.59 -22.52 -7.45
CA ASP A 93 -42.46 -21.58 -8.57
C ASP A 93 -42.62 -22.32 -9.92
N ASN A 94 -42.43 -21.62 -11.04
CA ASN A 94 -42.43 -22.23 -12.37
C ASN A 94 -41.03 -22.68 -12.83
N GLU A 95 -40.00 -22.58 -11.99
CA GLU A 95 -38.61 -22.86 -12.36
C GLU A 95 -38.08 -24.09 -11.61
N ILE A 96 -38.25 -25.27 -12.23
CA ILE A 96 -37.61 -26.48 -11.73
C ILE A 96 -36.10 -26.34 -11.85
N VAL A 97 -35.40 -26.62 -10.75
CA VAL A 97 -33.94 -26.65 -10.69
C VAL A 97 -33.40 -27.67 -11.69
N ARG A 98 -32.40 -27.27 -12.46
CA ARG A 98 -31.83 -28.14 -13.50
C ARG A 98 -31.06 -29.28 -12.86
N PHE A 99 -31.40 -30.52 -13.25
CA PHE A 99 -30.71 -31.73 -12.81
C PHE A 99 -29.18 -31.61 -12.81
N GLN A 100 -28.62 -31.08 -13.90
CA GLN A 100 -27.17 -30.93 -14.10
C GLN A 100 -26.52 -30.08 -13.01
N THR A 101 -27.20 -29.07 -12.48
CA THR A 101 -26.66 -28.20 -11.44
C THR A 101 -26.50 -28.96 -10.12
N ILE A 102 -27.55 -29.65 -9.68
CA ILE A 102 -27.53 -30.39 -8.41
C ILE A 102 -26.66 -31.64 -8.52
N ALA A 103 -26.75 -32.38 -9.63
CA ALA A 103 -25.91 -33.57 -9.85
C ALA A 103 -24.42 -33.22 -9.81
N TYR A 104 -24.01 -32.09 -10.37
CA TYR A 104 -22.62 -31.63 -10.33
C TYR A 104 -22.15 -31.24 -8.90
N ILE A 105 -23.03 -30.67 -8.08
CA ILE A 105 -22.72 -30.39 -6.67
C ILE A 105 -22.58 -31.69 -5.88
N LEU A 106 -23.52 -32.63 -6.07
CA LEU A 106 -23.50 -33.92 -5.40
C LEU A 106 -22.27 -34.76 -5.80
N GLU A 107 -21.89 -34.74 -7.08
CA GLU A 107 -20.67 -35.41 -7.55
C GLU A 107 -19.42 -34.90 -6.84
N ASN A 108 -19.24 -33.58 -6.71
CA ASN A 108 -18.12 -32.99 -5.97
C ASN A 108 -18.20 -33.21 -4.46
N LEU A 109 -19.40 -33.44 -3.90
CA LEU A 109 -19.58 -33.93 -2.53
C LEU A 109 -19.28 -35.43 -2.39
N GLY A 110 -18.88 -36.14 -3.44
CA GLY A 110 -18.63 -37.58 -3.40
C GLY A 110 -19.90 -38.43 -3.38
N LEU A 111 -21.05 -37.86 -3.75
CA LEU A 111 -22.38 -38.45 -3.71
C LEU A 111 -22.93 -38.64 -5.13
N PRO A 112 -22.50 -39.67 -5.89
CA PRO A 112 -22.94 -39.82 -7.26
C PRO A 112 -24.44 -40.14 -7.33
N VAL A 113 -25.12 -39.49 -8.26
CA VAL A 113 -26.57 -39.66 -8.46
C VAL A 113 -26.85 -40.91 -9.28
N LEU A 114 -27.61 -41.84 -8.71
CA LEU A 114 -28.05 -43.08 -9.36
C LEU A 114 -29.34 -42.89 -10.15
N THR A 115 -30.31 -42.16 -9.56
CA THR A 115 -31.63 -41.94 -10.16
C THR A 115 -32.14 -40.53 -9.88
N LEU A 116 -32.88 -39.95 -10.81
CA LEU A 116 -33.64 -38.71 -10.64
C LEU A 116 -35.10 -38.97 -10.99
N ARG A 117 -36.02 -38.47 -10.15
CA ARG A 117 -37.45 -38.39 -10.47
C ARG A 117 -37.95 -36.97 -10.24
N ASP A 118 -38.52 -36.39 -11.28
CA ASP A 118 -39.12 -35.06 -11.25
C ASP A 118 -40.65 -35.15 -11.21
N TYR A 119 -41.27 -34.48 -10.26
CA TYR A 119 -42.71 -34.37 -10.13
C TYR A 119 -43.13 -32.91 -10.20
N ARG A 120 -43.88 -32.56 -11.26
CA ARG A 120 -44.68 -31.33 -11.28
C ARG A 120 -45.97 -31.57 -10.50
N LEU A 121 -46.16 -30.80 -9.43
CA LEU A 121 -47.34 -30.83 -8.59
C LEU A 121 -48.25 -29.65 -8.97
N ALA A 122 -49.48 -29.62 -8.47
CA ALA A 122 -50.38 -28.49 -8.72
C ALA A 122 -49.93 -27.21 -7.97
N ASP A 123 -50.59 -26.08 -8.23
CA ASP A 123 -50.37 -24.80 -7.55
C ASP A 123 -48.92 -24.27 -7.57
N GLY A 124 -48.16 -24.64 -8.60
CA GLY A 124 -46.76 -24.24 -8.78
C GLY A 124 -45.78 -24.99 -7.88
N TYR A 125 -46.22 -26.03 -7.17
CA TYR A 125 -45.33 -26.88 -6.39
C TYR A 125 -44.59 -27.88 -7.30
N TRP A 126 -43.37 -28.23 -6.91
CA TRP A 126 -42.60 -29.27 -7.57
C TRP A 126 -41.75 -30.04 -6.55
N LEU A 127 -41.41 -31.28 -6.90
CA LEU A 127 -40.55 -32.17 -6.13
C LEU A 127 -39.53 -32.83 -7.06
N GLN A 128 -38.26 -32.78 -6.70
CA GLN A 128 -37.21 -33.59 -7.32
C GLN A 128 -36.64 -34.56 -6.30
N SER A 129 -36.67 -35.85 -6.62
CA SER A 129 -36.17 -36.93 -5.77
C SER A 129 -34.96 -37.58 -6.41
N TYR A 130 -33.81 -37.49 -5.74
CA TYR A 130 -32.54 -38.06 -6.14
C TYR A 130 -32.27 -39.33 -5.31
N GLY A 131 -31.95 -40.43 -5.98
CA GLY A 131 -31.32 -41.60 -5.35
C GLY A 131 -29.81 -41.45 -5.45
N ILE A 132 -29.13 -41.51 -4.31
CA ILE A 132 -27.71 -41.21 -4.16
C ILE A 132 -26.98 -42.43 -3.63
N ASP A 133 -25.86 -42.78 -4.25
CA ASP A 133 -24.99 -43.86 -3.78
C ASP A 133 -24.15 -43.42 -2.58
N LEU A 134 -24.04 -44.29 -1.57
CA LEU A 134 -23.18 -44.10 -0.40
C LEU A 134 -21.80 -44.76 -0.54
N ALA A 135 -21.45 -45.36 -1.68
CA ALA A 135 -20.20 -46.11 -1.85
C ALA A 135 -18.92 -45.36 -1.44
N ASN A 136 -18.91 -44.02 -1.52
CA ASN A 136 -17.75 -43.19 -1.17
C ASN A 136 -17.85 -42.51 0.20
N SER A 137 -18.87 -42.84 1.00
CA SER A 137 -19.07 -42.30 2.34
C SER A 137 -18.35 -43.12 3.41
N CYS A 138 -18.03 -42.51 4.55
CA CYS A 138 -17.45 -43.22 5.71
C CYS A 138 -18.46 -43.98 6.57
N PHE A 139 -19.72 -44.12 6.12
CA PHE A 139 -20.82 -44.60 6.93
C PHE A 139 -20.77 -46.09 7.28
N GLN A 140 -21.19 -46.40 8.51
CA GLN A 140 -21.66 -47.74 8.90
C GLN A 140 -23.09 -47.67 9.46
N PRO A 141 -23.91 -48.73 9.31
CA PRO A 141 -25.24 -48.78 9.91
C PRO A 141 -25.18 -48.65 11.45
N GLY A 142 -25.72 -47.57 12.02
CA GLY A 142 -25.79 -47.33 13.48
C GLY A 142 -25.11 -46.06 14.00
N ASP A 143 -24.44 -45.29 13.12
CA ASP A 143 -23.85 -43.99 13.46
C ASP A 143 -24.91 -42.92 13.75
N ALA A 144 -24.52 -41.82 14.41
CA ALA A 144 -25.39 -40.67 14.71
C ALA A 144 -25.74 -39.87 13.45
N LEU A 145 -26.54 -40.49 12.57
CA LEU A 145 -26.82 -40.07 11.20
C LEU A 145 -27.32 -38.63 11.07
N ASP A 146 -28.15 -38.16 12.00
CA ASP A 146 -28.87 -36.89 11.85
C ASP A 146 -27.94 -35.66 11.75
N SER A 147 -26.86 -35.62 12.56
CA SER A 147 -25.91 -34.50 12.55
C SER A 147 -25.10 -34.46 11.25
N TYR A 148 -24.70 -35.61 10.77
CA TYR A 148 -23.94 -35.75 9.54
C TYR A 148 -24.81 -35.41 8.31
N LEU A 149 -26.06 -35.91 8.27
CA LEU A 149 -26.98 -35.56 7.17
C LEU A 149 -27.28 -34.06 7.15
N ALA A 150 -27.34 -33.42 8.32
CA ALA A 150 -27.46 -31.97 8.42
C ALA A 150 -26.22 -31.26 7.82
N ASN A 151 -25.01 -31.74 8.09
CA ASN A 151 -23.77 -31.21 7.51
C ASN A 151 -23.75 -31.32 5.97
N ILE A 152 -24.19 -32.46 5.40
CA ILE A 152 -24.36 -32.59 3.94
C ILE A 152 -25.37 -31.59 3.39
N ILE A 153 -26.52 -31.43 4.05
CA ILE A 153 -27.54 -30.46 3.61
C ILE A 153 -26.96 -29.05 3.66
N GLU A 154 -26.26 -28.68 4.72
CA GLU A 154 -25.61 -27.37 4.86
C GLU A 154 -24.58 -27.13 3.75
N ALA A 155 -23.74 -28.12 3.44
CA ALA A 155 -22.78 -28.05 2.35
C ALA A 155 -23.47 -27.88 0.98
N LEU A 156 -24.50 -28.68 0.70
CA LEU A 156 -25.29 -28.60 -0.52
C LEU A 156 -25.94 -27.21 -0.68
N VAL A 157 -26.58 -26.69 0.37
CA VAL A 157 -27.22 -25.36 0.36
C VAL A 157 -26.17 -24.26 0.19
N SER A 158 -25.05 -24.34 0.90
CA SER A 158 -23.98 -23.33 0.81
C SER A 158 -23.39 -23.26 -0.59
N VAL A 159 -23.14 -24.41 -1.22
CA VAL A 159 -22.63 -24.45 -2.59
C VAL A 159 -23.68 -23.99 -3.60
N TRP A 160 -24.94 -24.40 -3.42
CA TRP A 160 -26.02 -24.03 -4.33
C TRP A 160 -26.33 -22.53 -4.28
N THR A 161 -26.33 -21.92 -3.10
CA THR A 161 -26.56 -20.47 -2.94
C THR A 161 -25.34 -19.63 -3.30
N GLY A 162 -24.18 -20.25 -3.54
CA GLY A 162 -22.92 -19.56 -3.83
C GLY A 162 -22.17 -19.06 -2.59
N ALA A 163 -22.61 -19.42 -1.39
CA ALA A 163 -21.91 -19.14 -0.13
C ALA A 163 -20.62 -19.97 0.05
N SER A 164 -20.43 -21.04 -0.73
CA SER A 164 -19.18 -21.79 -0.85
C SER A 164 -18.93 -22.23 -2.29
N GLU A 165 -17.66 -22.41 -2.68
CA GLU A 165 -17.30 -22.93 -4.00
C GLU A 165 -17.58 -24.45 -4.17
N ASN A 166 -17.73 -24.86 -5.43
CA ASN A 166 -17.99 -26.24 -5.83
C ASN A 166 -16.75 -26.89 -6.49
N ASP A 167 -15.91 -27.56 -5.69
CA ASP A 167 -14.79 -28.36 -6.20
C ASP A 167 -14.68 -29.70 -5.44
N ASP A 168 -13.83 -30.61 -5.93
CA ASP A 168 -13.69 -31.98 -5.39
C ASP A 168 -13.22 -32.06 -3.92
N LEU A 169 -12.74 -30.98 -3.29
CA LEU A 169 -12.46 -31.00 -1.86
C LEU A 169 -13.74 -31.19 -1.03
N ASN A 170 -14.92 -30.84 -1.59
CA ASN A 170 -16.22 -31.04 -0.95
C ASN A 170 -16.49 -32.51 -0.60
N ALA A 171 -15.82 -33.47 -1.27
CA ALA A 171 -15.93 -34.89 -0.93
C ALA A 171 -15.48 -35.21 0.50
N HIS A 172 -14.65 -34.36 1.13
CA HIS A 172 -14.27 -34.54 2.53
C HIS A 172 -15.44 -34.35 3.50
N VAL A 173 -16.47 -33.58 3.14
CA VAL A 173 -17.69 -33.46 3.95
C VAL A 173 -18.32 -34.83 4.14
N THR A 174 -18.31 -35.65 3.10
CA THR A 174 -18.95 -36.98 3.14
C THR A 174 -17.98 -38.09 3.51
N ALA A 175 -16.75 -38.03 3.03
CA ALA A 175 -15.75 -39.07 3.32
C ALA A 175 -15.19 -38.99 4.75
N PHE A 176 -15.25 -37.82 5.41
CA PHE A 176 -14.58 -37.61 6.71
C PHE A 176 -15.34 -36.74 7.72
N ASP A 177 -16.61 -36.40 7.45
CA ASP A 177 -17.45 -35.53 8.29
C ASP A 177 -16.84 -34.14 8.56
N CYS A 178 -16.07 -33.62 7.60
CA CYS A 178 -15.62 -32.23 7.65
C CYS A 178 -16.81 -31.28 7.46
N ASP A 179 -16.78 -30.10 8.07
CA ASP A 179 -17.77 -29.07 7.78
C ASP A 179 -17.39 -28.28 6.51
N ILE A 180 -18.38 -27.68 5.83
CA ILE A 180 -18.13 -26.95 4.57
C ILE A 180 -17.21 -25.74 4.76
N ARG A 181 -17.13 -25.18 5.97
CA ARG A 181 -16.25 -24.04 6.30
C ARG A 181 -14.80 -24.49 6.50
N GLU A 182 -14.55 -25.68 7.03
CA GLU A 182 -13.22 -26.30 7.06
C GLU A 182 -12.70 -26.47 5.64
N ILE A 183 -13.56 -26.90 4.71
CA ILE A 183 -13.21 -26.98 3.30
C ILE A 183 -12.90 -25.58 2.74
N ALA A 184 -13.75 -24.59 3.00
CA ALA A 184 -13.49 -23.20 2.59
C ALA A 184 -12.17 -22.64 3.16
N MET A 185 -11.78 -23.03 4.38
CA MET A 185 -10.50 -22.68 4.99
C MET A 185 -9.33 -23.32 4.24
N LEU A 186 -9.41 -24.61 3.89
CA LEU A 186 -8.41 -25.26 3.04
C LEU A 186 -8.28 -24.57 1.67
N ARG A 187 -9.40 -24.24 1.03
CA ARG A 187 -9.41 -23.49 -0.25
C ARG A 187 -8.71 -22.15 -0.10
N ALA A 188 -9.07 -21.38 0.93
CA ALA A 188 -8.52 -20.05 1.17
C ALA A 188 -6.99 -20.10 1.32
N LEU A 189 -6.46 -21.05 2.10
CA LEU A 189 -5.03 -21.25 2.28
C LEU A 189 -4.35 -21.75 1.00
N GLY A 190 -4.97 -22.68 0.27
CA GLY A 190 -4.47 -23.16 -1.02
C GLY A 190 -4.34 -22.05 -2.07
N LYS A 191 -5.31 -21.12 -2.12
CA LYS A 191 -5.22 -19.93 -2.98
C LYS A 191 -4.14 -18.96 -2.54
N TYR A 192 -3.96 -18.78 -1.22
CA TYR A 192 -2.84 -17.99 -0.70
C TYR A 192 -1.48 -18.61 -1.08
N ILE A 193 -1.30 -19.94 -1.02
CA ILE A 193 -0.06 -20.63 -1.43
C ILE A 193 0.33 -20.28 -2.87
N ILE A 194 -0.65 -20.24 -3.79
CA ILE A 194 -0.43 -19.83 -5.19
C ILE A 194 0.02 -18.37 -5.26
N GLN A 195 -0.71 -17.47 -4.61
CA GLN A 195 -0.38 -16.04 -4.58
C GLN A 195 0.97 -15.75 -3.90
N ALA A 196 1.36 -16.58 -2.93
CA ALA A 196 2.64 -16.53 -2.24
C ALA A 196 3.83 -16.91 -3.15
N GLY A 197 3.57 -17.41 -4.36
CA GLY A 197 4.58 -17.75 -5.37
C GLY A 197 5.06 -19.20 -5.31
N ALA A 198 4.31 -20.10 -4.66
CA ALA A 198 4.65 -21.52 -4.68
C ALA A 198 4.55 -22.07 -6.12
N PRO A 199 5.44 -23.00 -6.53
CA PRO A 199 5.51 -23.49 -7.91
C PRO A 199 4.45 -24.58 -8.20
N TYR A 200 3.21 -24.36 -7.75
CA TYR A 200 2.10 -25.31 -7.87
C TYR A 200 0.85 -24.61 -8.39
N ASN A 201 0.04 -25.32 -9.17
CA ASN A 201 -1.30 -24.87 -9.51
C ASN A 201 -2.33 -25.37 -8.49
N TYR A 202 -3.55 -24.83 -8.55
CA TYR A 202 -4.60 -25.16 -7.59
C TYR A 202 -5.08 -26.62 -7.71
N GLU A 203 -4.98 -27.24 -8.88
CA GLU A 203 -5.34 -28.65 -9.07
C GLU A 203 -4.38 -29.56 -8.31
N GLN A 204 -3.06 -29.35 -8.45
CA GLN A 204 -2.03 -30.07 -7.68
C GLN A 204 -2.24 -29.93 -6.17
N ILE A 205 -2.62 -28.74 -5.70
CA ILE A 205 -2.92 -28.50 -4.29
C ILE A 205 -4.11 -29.33 -3.81
N ARG A 206 -5.20 -29.36 -4.60
CA ARG A 206 -6.39 -30.17 -4.26
C ARG A 206 -6.07 -31.66 -4.28
N THR A 207 -5.36 -32.14 -5.31
CA THR A 207 -4.91 -33.55 -5.40
C THR A 207 -4.08 -33.96 -4.19
N ALA A 208 -3.14 -33.12 -3.74
CA ALA A 208 -2.32 -33.42 -2.57
C ALA A 208 -3.17 -33.55 -1.28
N LEU A 209 -4.21 -32.75 -1.11
CA LEU A 209 -5.15 -32.83 0.02
C LEU A 209 -6.04 -34.08 -0.09
N ASN A 210 -6.63 -34.34 -1.26
CA ASN A 210 -7.53 -35.48 -1.51
C ASN A 210 -6.80 -36.82 -1.37
N ASP A 211 -5.56 -36.93 -1.85
CA ASP A 211 -4.78 -38.17 -1.83
C ASP A 211 -4.13 -38.46 -0.46
N ASN A 212 -4.14 -37.48 0.47
CA ASN A 212 -3.58 -37.62 1.81
C ASN A 212 -4.57 -37.18 2.90
N PRO A 213 -5.77 -37.79 2.98
CA PRO A 213 -6.83 -37.32 3.87
C PRO A 213 -6.44 -37.35 5.35
N GLY A 214 -5.61 -38.31 5.78
CA GLY A 214 -5.10 -38.35 7.15
C GLY A 214 -4.29 -37.11 7.53
N VAL A 215 -3.48 -36.56 6.60
CA VAL A 215 -2.73 -35.33 6.83
C VAL A 215 -3.66 -34.12 6.79
N THR A 216 -4.62 -34.10 5.86
CA THR A 216 -5.65 -33.05 5.76
C THR A 216 -6.44 -32.91 7.06
N LEU A 217 -6.88 -34.04 7.64
CA LEU A 217 -7.59 -34.07 8.93
C LEU A 217 -6.67 -33.69 10.11
N ALA A 218 -5.41 -34.14 10.11
CA ALA A 218 -4.44 -33.71 11.12
C ALA A 218 -4.20 -32.19 11.06
N PHE A 219 -4.19 -31.62 9.86
CA PHE A 219 -4.07 -30.17 9.66
C PHE A 219 -5.28 -29.41 10.19
N ILE A 220 -6.50 -29.84 9.85
CA ILE A 220 -7.75 -29.26 10.36
C ILE A 220 -7.73 -29.27 11.90
N ASN A 221 -7.39 -30.41 12.51
CA ASN A 221 -7.28 -30.52 13.96
C ASN A 221 -6.21 -29.61 14.56
N ALA A 222 -5.05 -29.45 13.90
CA ALA A 222 -4.02 -28.52 14.33
C ALA A 222 -4.45 -27.05 14.20
N PHE A 223 -5.19 -26.71 13.14
CA PHE A 223 -5.79 -25.39 12.96
C PHE A 223 -6.76 -25.07 14.09
N HIS A 224 -7.69 -25.98 14.41
CA HIS A 224 -8.60 -25.80 15.54
C HIS A 224 -7.85 -25.74 16.86
N GLY A 225 -6.89 -26.63 17.10
CA GLY A 225 -6.11 -26.61 18.34
C GLY A 225 -5.30 -25.33 18.55
N LYS A 226 -4.89 -24.64 17.48
CA LYS A 226 -4.17 -23.36 17.56
C LYS A 226 -5.09 -22.14 17.64
N MET A 227 -6.22 -22.15 16.93
CA MET A 227 -7.00 -20.94 16.66
C MET A 227 -8.38 -20.90 17.33
N GLN A 228 -8.90 -22.02 17.84
CA GLN A 228 -10.21 -22.06 18.48
C GLN A 228 -10.13 -21.49 19.91
N PRO A 229 -10.97 -20.48 20.25
CA PRO A 229 -11.05 -20.00 21.63
C PRO A 229 -11.34 -21.13 22.62
N GLN A 230 -10.68 -21.11 23.77
CA GLN A 230 -10.86 -22.07 24.88
C GLN A 230 -10.37 -23.52 24.59
N ARG A 231 -9.84 -23.80 23.40
CA ARG A 231 -9.20 -25.09 23.08
C ARG A 231 -7.70 -25.03 23.42
N ASN A 232 -7.18 -26.07 24.10
CA ASN A 232 -5.82 -26.08 24.67
C ASN A 232 -4.97 -27.29 24.25
N ASP A 233 -5.15 -27.80 23.03
CA ASP A 233 -4.42 -28.97 22.50
C ASP A 233 -3.49 -28.62 21.31
N GLY A 234 -3.32 -27.34 20.97
CA GLY A 234 -2.58 -26.90 19.78
C GLY A 234 -1.18 -27.50 19.62
N ALA A 235 -0.39 -27.62 20.68
CA ALA A 235 0.94 -28.23 20.61
C ALA A 235 0.89 -29.73 20.26
N ALA A 236 -0.06 -30.47 20.83
CA ALA A 236 -0.23 -31.89 20.57
C ALA A 236 -0.76 -32.13 19.15
N SER A 237 -1.77 -31.38 18.72
CA SER A 237 -2.34 -31.47 17.38
C SER A 237 -1.31 -31.07 16.30
N PHE A 238 -0.47 -30.06 16.56
CA PHE A 238 0.60 -29.69 15.64
C PHE A 238 1.69 -30.77 15.55
N ALA A 239 2.05 -31.42 16.66
CA ALA A 239 2.97 -32.56 16.63
C ALA A 239 2.41 -33.72 15.80
N ALA A 240 1.13 -34.05 15.96
CA ALA A 240 0.45 -35.08 15.18
C ALA A 240 0.44 -34.75 13.67
N LEU A 241 0.28 -33.47 13.30
CA LEU A 241 0.43 -33.02 11.91
C LEU A 241 1.87 -33.26 11.40
N GLN A 242 2.89 -32.91 12.17
CA GLN A 242 4.30 -33.15 11.78
C GLN A 242 4.60 -34.64 11.57
N ASP A 243 4.09 -35.50 12.45
CA ASP A 243 4.26 -36.95 12.33
C ASP A 243 3.52 -37.49 11.09
N SER A 244 2.32 -36.99 10.81
CA SER A 244 1.53 -37.40 9.63
C SER A 244 2.22 -37.00 8.32
N LEU A 245 2.85 -35.82 8.28
CA LEU A 245 3.64 -35.35 7.12
C LEU A 245 4.81 -36.28 6.77
N GLN A 246 5.43 -36.95 7.75
CA GLN A 246 6.55 -37.88 7.51
C GLN A 246 6.12 -39.16 6.77
N ASN A 247 4.83 -39.49 6.79
CA ASN A 247 4.30 -40.72 6.19
C ASN A 247 3.77 -40.53 4.76
N VAL A 248 3.86 -39.31 4.22
CA VAL A 248 3.41 -38.98 2.86
C VAL A 248 4.33 -39.64 1.83
N GLN A 249 3.75 -40.42 0.92
CA GLN A 249 4.51 -41.20 -0.06
C GLN A 249 5.06 -40.35 -1.22
N SER A 250 4.31 -39.33 -1.65
CA SER A 250 4.70 -38.44 -2.74
C SER A 250 5.48 -37.24 -2.20
N LEU A 251 6.74 -37.07 -2.62
CA LEU A 251 7.55 -35.91 -2.25
C LEU A 251 6.93 -34.57 -2.68
N GLU A 252 6.18 -34.57 -3.79
CA GLU A 252 5.46 -33.37 -4.23
C GLU A 252 4.31 -33.05 -3.27
N HIS A 253 3.51 -34.05 -2.90
CA HIS A 253 2.40 -33.87 -1.95
C HIS A 253 2.95 -33.45 -0.58
N GLU A 254 4.04 -34.06 -0.12
CA GLU A 254 4.69 -33.68 1.14
C GLU A 254 5.09 -32.20 1.13
N ARG A 255 5.70 -31.71 0.03
CA ARG A 255 6.07 -30.29 -0.10
C ARG A 255 4.85 -29.36 -0.08
N ILE A 256 3.76 -29.74 -0.75
CA ILE A 256 2.51 -28.96 -0.73
C ILE A 256 1.89 -28.95 0.67
N LEU A 257 1.80 -30.09 1.35
CA LEU A 257 1.22 -30.19 2.69
C LEU A 257 2.11 -29.51 3.74
N ARG A 258 3.43 -29.46 3.52
CA ARG A 258 4.35 -28.64 4.33
C ARG A 258 4.06 -27.14 4.23
N TRP A 259 3.65 -26.63 3.07
CA TRP A 259 3.19 -25.25 2.97
C TRP A 259 2.01 -24.97 3.90
N TYR A 260 1.02 -25.86 3.99
CA TYR A 260 -0.09 -25.70 4.95
C TYR A 260 0.42 -25.65 6.40
N SER A 261 1.29 -26.58 6.79
CA SER A 261 1.95 -26.57 8.10
C SER A 261 2.68 -25.25 8.37
N ASP A 262 3.45 -24.75 7.41
CA ASP A 262 4.22 -23.51 7.52
C ASP A 262 3.30 -22.29 7.67
N LEU A 263 2.20 -22.23 6.92
CA LEU A 263 1.18 -21.19 7.06
C LEU A 263 0.50 -21.24 8.43
N LEU A 264 0.18 -22.42 8.93
CA LEU A 264 -0.38 -22.57 10.27
C LEU A 264 0.61 -22.11 11.34
N ASN A 265 1.90 -22.35 11.16
CA ASN A 265 2.94 -21.85 12.07
C ASN A 265 2.99 -20.32 12.06
N ALA A 266 2.98 -19.70 10.88
CA ALA A 266 3.01 -18.24 10.71
C ALA A 266 1.67 -17.53 11.01
N LEU A 267 0.56 -18.27 11.13
CA LEU A 267 -0.77 -17.71 11.39
C LEU A 267 -0.85 -17.14 12.82
N VAL A 268 -1.13 -15.84 12.94
CA VAL A 268 -1.22 -15.14 14.23
C VAL A 268 -2.64 -14.77 14.66
N ARG A 269 -3.56 -14.56 13.70
CA ARG A 269 -5.00 -14.31 13.95
C ARG A 269 -5.87 -14.83 12.81
N THR A 270 -7.11 -15.21 13.11
CA THR A 270 -8.15 -15.51 12.12
C THR A 270 -9.54 -15.13 12.63
N ASN A 271 -10.46 -14.79 11.71
CA ASN A 271 -11.85 -14.48 12.03
C ASN A 271 -12.76 -15.71 11.98
N TYR A 272 -12.20 -16.92 11.76
CA TYR A 272 -12.96 -18.15 11.52
C TYR A 272 -14.05 -18.44 12.56
N TYR A 273 -13.79 -18.14 13.83
CA TYR A 273 -14.72 -18.39 14.95
C TYR A 273 -15.63 -17.21 15.28
N GLN A 274 -15.44 -16.07 14.61
CA GLN A 274 -16.26 -14.89 14.83
C GLN A 274 -17.64 -15.06 14.22
N LYS A 275 -18.63 -14.51 14.90
CA LYS A 275 -20.02 -14.48 14.46
C LYS A 275 -20.44 -13.09 14.00
N ASP A 276 -21.45 -13.04 13.14
CA ASP A 276 -22.13 -11.80 12.78
C ASP A 276 -23.20 -11.42 13.81
N ALA A 277 -23.99 -10.39 13.50
CA ALA A 277 -25.04 -9.89 14.38
C ALA A 277 -26.20 -10.88 14.60
N ASP A 278 -26.41 -11.81 13.66
CA ASP A 278 -27.45 -12.84 13.72
C ASP A 278 -26.95 -14.14 14.37
N GLY A 279 -25.70 -14.13 14.86
CA GLY A 279 -25.06 -15.28 15.49
C GLY A 279 -24.58 -16.34 14.50
N GLN A 280 -24.59 -16.04 13.20
CA GLN A 280 -24.09 -16.91 12.14
C GLN A 280 -22.60 -16.71 11.92
N ALA A 281 -21.97 -17.67 11.25
CA ALA A 281 -20.60 -17.51 10.77
C ALA A 281 -20.51 -16.33 9.78
N LYS A 282 -19.42 -15.56 9.85
CA LYS A 282 -19.17 -14.50 8.88
C LYS A 282 -19.00 -15.06 7.47
N ASP A 283 -19.49 -14.32 6.48
CA ASP A 283 -19.46 -14.59 5.03
C ASP A 283 -18.06 -14.57 4.37
N ARG A 284 -17.00 -14.38 5.17
CA ARG A 284 -15.62 -14.21 4.72
C ARG A 284 -14.65 -14.79 5.73
N LEU A 285 -13.56 -15.36 5.23
CA LEU A 285 -12.44 -15.83 6.02
C LEU A 285 -11.28 -14.86 5.91
N SER A 286 -10.66 -14.56 7.04
CA SER A 286 -9.50 -13.68 7.12
C SER A 286 -8.39 -14.35 7.93
N PHE A 287 -7.16 -14.24 7.44
CA PHE A 287 -5.96 -14.84 8.04
C PHE A 287 -4.87 -13.78 8.10
N LYS A 288 -4.32 -13.54 9.30
CA LYS A 288 -3.17 -12.65 9.49
C LYS A 288 -1.92 -13.51 9.71
N PHE A 289 -0.96 -13.42 8.81
CA PHE A 289 0.31 -14.14 8.89
C PHE A 289 1.46 -13.23 9.29
N ALA A 290 2.34 -13.70 10.16
CA ALA A 290 3.68 -13.15 10.33
C ALA A 290 4.52 -13.53 9.10
N ALA A 291 4.62 -12.63 8.12
CA ALA A 291 5.13 -12.98 6.78
C ALA A 291 6.59 -13.46 6.81
N ARG A 292 7.38 -12.92 7.74
CA ARG A 292 8.79 -13.26 7.92
C ARG A 292 8.99 -14.75 8.26
N ASP A 293 8.00 -15.33 8.95
CA ASP A 293 8.04 -16.71 9.43
C ASP A 293 7.60 -17.72 8.36
N ILE A 294 7.07 -17.28 7.22
CA ILE A 294 6.71 -18.16 6.09
C ILE A 294 7.98 -18.53 5.32
N PRO A 295 8.39 -19.81 5.29
CA PRO A 295 9.54 -20.27 4.52
C PRO A 295 9.30 -20.09 3.01
N GLY A 296 10.35 -19.76 2.26
CA GLY A 296 10.27 -19.62 0.79
C GLY A 296 9.46 -18.42 0.27
N LEU A 297 8.85 -17.61 1.15
CA LEU A 297 8.12 -16.40 0.74
C LEU A 297 9.05 -15.41 0.00
N PRO A 298 8.67 -14.89 -1.18
CA PRO A 298 9.49 -13.92 -1.92
C PRO A 298 9.84 -12.68 -1.10
N LYS A 299 11.11 -12.23 -1.19
CA LYS A 299 11.56 -10.98 -0.59
C LYS A 299 11.05 -9.76 -1.39
N PRO A 300 10.88 -8.59 -0.74
CA PRO A 300 10.97 -8.35 0.70
C PRO A 300 9.78 -8.96 1.45
N LYS A 301 9.98 -9.42 2.70
CA LYS A 301 8.91 -9.99 3.52
C LYS A 301 8.31 -8.90 4.43
N PRO A 302 7.03 -8.51 4.27
CA PRO A 302 6.36 -7.56 5.16
C PRO A 302 6.35 -8.05 6.62
N LEU A 303 5.98 -7.18 7.57
CA LEU A 303 5.72 -7.61 8.95
C LEU A 303 4.53 -8.57 8.99
N TYR A 304 3.41 -8.16 8.38
CA TYR A 304 2.20 -8.98 8.30
C TYR A 304 1.62 -9.02 6.89
N GLU A 305 1.01 -10.15 6.55
CA GLU A 305 0.10 -10.29 5.41
C GLU A 305 -1.28 -10.68 5.92
N ILE A 306 -2.30 -9.92 5.55
CA ILE A 306 -3.69 -10.23 5.83
C ILE A 306 -4.34 -10.72 4.55
N TRP A 307 -4.67 -12.01 4.51
CA TRP A 307 -5.39 -12.66 3.43
C TRP A 307 -6.88 -12.68 3.75
N VAL A 308 -7.71 -12.17 2.84
CA VAL A 308 -9.18 -12.16 2.95
C VAL A 308 -9.75 -12.93 1.78
N TYR A 309 -10.66 -13.86 2.08
CA TYR A 309 -11.21 -14.81 1.13
C TYR A 309 -12.71 -14.96 1.32
N SER A 310 -13.45 -14.96 0.21
CA SER A 310 -14.85 -15.39 0.11
C SER A 310 -15.09 -15.92 -1.30
N PRO A 311 -16.24 -16.54 -1.61
CA PRO A 311 -16.57 -16.99 -2.97
C PRO A 311 -16.56 -15.88 -4.04
N GLU A 312 -16.67 -14.61 -3.62
CA GLU A 312 -16.68 -13.45 -4.53
C GLU A 312 -15.34 -12.72 -4.63
N VAL A 313 -14.56 -12.69 -3.54
CA VAL A 313 -13.33 -11.90 -3.44
C VAL A 313 -12.13 -12.69 -2.91
N GLU A 314 -10.98 -12.45 -3.53
CA GLU A 314 -9.64 -12.72 -2.98
C GLU A 314 -8.94 -11.39 -2.76
N GLY A 315 -8.41 -11.16 -1.57
CA GLY A 315 -7.75 -9.91 -1.21
C GLY A 315 -6.54 -10.13 -0.30
N VAL A 316 -5.50 -9.32 -0.49
CA VAL A 316 -4.30 -9.34 0.35
C VAL A 316 -3.96 -7.92 0.80
N HIS A 317 -3.57 -7.76 2.06
CA HIS A 317 -3.00 -6.53 2.58
C HIS A 317 -1.62 -6.81 3.20
N LEU A 318 -0.59 -6.21 2.63
CA LEU A 318 0.81 -6.37 2.99
C LEU A 318 1.25 -5.16 3.80
N ARG A 319 1.77 -5.36 5.02
CA ARG A 319 2.10 -4.28 5.95
C ARG A 319 3.54 -4.35 6.44
N GLY A 320 4.33 -3.28 6.23
CA GLY A 320 5.75 -3.23 6.62
C GLY A 320 6.02 -3.05 8.11
N GLY A 321 5.05 -2.57 8.90
CA GLY A 321 5.19 -2.27 10.33
C GLY A 321 3.82 -2.05 11.00
N LYS A 322 3.77 -1.79 12.31
CA LYS A 322 2.50 -1.60 13.02
C LYS A 322 1.73 -0.36 12.57
N VAL A 323 2.45 0.76 12.51
CA VAL A 323 1.93 2.03 12.00
C VAL A 323 2.32 2.11 10.53
N ALA A 324 1.41 1.72 9.66
CA ALA A 324 1.69 1.63 8.24
C ALA A 324 0.49 2.06 7.41
N ARG A 325 0.77 2.49 6.19
CA ARG A 325 -0.22 3.09 5.31
C ARG A 325 0.07 2.83 3.84
N GLY A 326 -1.01 2.62 3.09
CA GLY A 326 -1.00 2.70 1.65
C GLY A 326 -2.33 2.35 1.00
N GLY A 327 -2.33 2.51 -0.33
CA GLY A 327 -3.53 2.35 -1.15
C GLY A 327 -4.00 0.90 -1.32
N LEU A 328 -5.30 0.72 -1.51
CA LEU A 328 -5.92 -0.57 -1.85
C LEU A 328 -6.30 -0.61 -3.33
N ARG A 329 -5.69 -1.52 -4.09
CA ARG A 329 -5.90 -1.65 -5.55
C ARG A 329 -7.00 -2.66 -5.88
N TRP A 330 -7.89 -2.29 -6.81
CA TRP A 330 -8.69 -3.29 -7.51
C TRP A 330 -7.88 -3.78 -8.70
N SER A 331 -7.43 -5.04 -8.64
CA SER A 331 -6.58 -5.66 -9.66
C SER A 331 -7.41 -6.47 -10.67
N ASP A 332 -6.92 -6.52 -11.90
CA ASP A 332 -7.36 -7.42 -12.97
C ASP A 332 -6.44 -8.65 -13.12
N ARG A 333 -5.41 -8.79 -12.27
CA ARG A 333 -4.41 -9.86 -12.31
C ARG A 333 -4.75 -11.03 -11.39
N HIS A 334 -5.77 -11.80 -11.73
CA HIS A 334 -6.25 -12.91 -10.89
C HIS A 334 -5.14 -13.92 -10.50
N ALA A 335 -4.21 -14.22 -11.42
CA ALA A 335 -3.18 -15.24 -11.20
C ALA A 335 -2.06 -14.82 -10.24
N ASP A 336 -1.77 -13.52 -10.10
CA ASP A 336 -0.58 -13.04 -9.38
C ASP A 336 -0.70 -11.63 -8.78
N PHE A 337 -1.91 -11.18 -8.45
CA PHE A 337 -2.12 -9.85 -7.87
C PHE A 337 -1.34 -9.63 -6.56
N ARG A 338 -1.01 -10.67 -5.78
CA ARG A 338 -0.13 -10.49 -4.62
C ARG A 338 1.26 -10.02 -5.04
N THR A 339 1.82 -10.53 -6.14
CA THR A 339 3.11 -10.07 -6.69
C THR A 339 3.02 -8.62 -7.15
N GLU A 340 1.90 -8.23 -7.76
CA GLU A 340 1.64 -6.82 -8.09
C GLU A 340 1.62 -5.95 -6.83
N VAL A 341 0.87 -6.35 -5.80
CA VAL A 341 0.76 -5.63 -4.53
C VAL A 341 2.12 -5.54 -3.84
N LEU A 342 2.93 -6.61 -3.84
CA LEU A 342 4.27 -6.63 -3.24
C LEU A 342 5.21 -5.63 -3.94
N GLY A 343 5.17 -5.54 -5.27
CA GLY A 343 5.93 -4.55 -6.02
C GLY A 343 5.56 -3.10 -5.63
N LEU A 344 4.27 -2.86 -5.35
CA LEU A 344 3.79 -1.56 -4.88
C LEU A 344 4.20 -1.26 -3.43
N VAL A 345 4.19 -2.26 -2.54
CA VAL A 345 4.68 -2.09 -1.15
C VAL A 345 6.13 -1.61 -1.17
N LYS A 346 6.98 -2.25 -1.99
CA LYS A 346 8.40 -1.88 -2.11
C LYS A 346 8.57 -0.39 -2.43
N ALA A 347 7.89 0.08 -3.48
CA ALA A 347 7.92 1.50 -3.85
C ALA A 347 7.35 2.40 -2.73
N GLN A 348 6.29 1.94 -2.06
CA GLN A 348 5.67 2.68 -0.96
C GLN A 348 6.57 2.78 0.28
N MET A 349 7.41 1.78 0.57
CA MET A 349 8.35 1.82 1.70
C MET A 349 9.36 2.95 1.53
N VAL A 350 10.00 3.05 0.36
CA VAL A 350 10.94 4.13 0.04
C VAL A 350 10.24 5.49 0.05
N LYS A 351 9.03 5.57 -0.54
CA LYS A 351 8.24 6.80 -0.59
C LYS A 351 7.78 7.30 0.78
N ASN A 352 7.52 6.39 1.72
CA ASN A 352 7.06 6.72 3.07
C ASN A 352 8.20 7.10 4.03
N ALA A 353 9.47 7.04 3.61
CA ALA A 353 10.61 7.33 4.47
C ALA A 353 10.63 8.77 5.05
N ILE A 354 9.75 9.66 4.57
CA ILE A 354 9.60 11.03 5.09
C ILE A 354 8.37 11.26 5.97
N ILE A 355 7.46 10.29 6.08
CA ILE A 355 6.22 10.42 6.85
C ILE A 355 6.21 9.48 8.07
N VAL A 356 5.17 9.57 8.89
CA VAL A 356 5.03 8.78 10.11
C VAL A 356 4.81 7.27 9.83
N PRO A 357 3.83 6.85 9.01
CA PRO A 357 3.59 5.44 8.80
C PRO A 357 4.58 4.84 7.79
N VAL A 358 5.07 3.63 8.08
CA VAL A 358 5.83 2.85 7.09
C VAL A 358 4.92 2.37 5.95
N GLY A 359 5.50 1.79 4.90
CA GLY A 359 4.75 1.34 3.72
C GLY A 359 3.78 0.18 4.01
N SER A 360 2.55 0.29 3.53
CA SER A 360 1.65 -0.85 3.29
C SER A 360 1.02 -0.79 1.90
N LYS A 361 0.42 -1.88 1.46
CA LYS A 361 -0.42 -1.91 0.27
C LYS A 361 -1.39 -3.05 0.36
N GLY A 362 -2.58 -2.88 -0.18
CA GLY A 362 -3.48 -4.01 -0.41
C GLY A 362 -3.96 -4.08 -1.85
N GLY A 363 -4.50 -5.22 -2.20
CA GLY A 363 -5.19 -5.39 -3.46
C GLY A 363 -6.19 -6.53 -3.39
N PHE A 364 -7.23 -6.46 -4.21
CA PHE A 364 -8.25 -7.50 -4.31
C PHE A 364 -8.68 -7.71 -5.76
N VAL A 365 -9.22 -8.90 -6.02
CA VAL A 365 -9.80 -9.31 -7.29
C VAL A 365 -11.24 -9.75 -7.08
N VAL A 366 -12.10 -9.44 -8.07
CA VAL A 366 -13.48 -9.94 -8.12
C VAL A 366 -13.44 -11.25 -8.91
N LYS A 367 -13.73 -12.39 -8.28
CA LYS A 367 -13.52 -13.72 -8.89
C LYS A 367 -14.36 -13.94 -10.14
N ASN A 368 -15.64 -13.56 -10.09
CA ASN A 368 -16.63 -13.76 -11.15
C ASN A 368 -17.23 -12.41 -11.59
N PRO A 369 -16.47 -11.55 -12.30
CA PRO A 369 -16.92 -10.22 -12.64
C PRO A 369 -18.09 -10.25 -13.65
N PRO A 370 -19.20 -9.54 -13.39
CA PRO A 370 -20.29 -9.37 -14.36
C PRO A 370 -19.81 -8.73 -15.66
N ALA A 371 -20.42 -9.11 -16.80
CA ALA A 371 -20.11 -8.51 -18.10
C ALA A 371 -20.70 -7.08 -18.26
N ASP A 372 -21.81 -6.80 -17.59
CA ASP A 372 -22.41 -5.46 -17.58
C ASP A 372 -21.58 -4.49 -16.74
N ARG A 373 -21.41 -3.25 -17.23
CA ARG A 373 -20.52 -2.27 -16.62
C ARG A 373 -21.00 -1.79 -15.25
N ASP A 374 -22.30 -1.53 -15.11
CA ASP A 374 -22.83 -1.01 -13.85
C ASP A 374 -22.83 -2.14 -12.79
N ALA A 375 -23.21 -3.36 -13.20
CA ALA A 375 -23.09 -4.54 -12.35
C ALA A 375 -21.64 -4.85 -11.96
N TYR A 376 -20.68 -4.67 -12.87
CA TYR A 376 -19.25 -4.82 -12.58
C TYR A 376 -18.78 -3.85 -11.50
N LEU A 377 -19.17 -2.57 -11.60
CA LEU A 377 -18.82 -1.56 -10.62
C LEU A 377 -19.45 -1.84 -9.24
N GLU A 378 -20.70 -2.28 -9.18
CA GLU A 378 -21.34 -2.66 -7.91
C GLU A 378 -20.72 -3.91 -7.29
N ALA A 379 -20.39 -4.93 -8.09
CA ALA A 379 -19.66 -6.10 -7.63
C ALA A 379 -18.29 -5.72 -7.05
N GLY A 380 -17.56 -4.82 -7.71
CA GLY A 380 -16.30 -4.29 -7.18
C GLY A 380 -16.46 -3.56 -5.84
N LYS A 381 -17.51 -2.76 -5.68
CA LYS A 381 -17.82 -2.11 -4.39
C LYS A 381 -18.19 -3.14 -3.33
N ALA A 382 -18.98 -4.16 -3.65
CA ALA A 382 -19.35 -5.23 -2.72
C ALA A 382 -18.11 -6.00 -2.23
N CYS A 383 -17.26 -6.46 -3.15
CA CYS A 383 -15.99 -7.11 -2.85
C CYS A 383 -15.05 -6.22 -2.01
N TYR A 384 -14.99 -4.92 -2.31
CA TYR A 384 -14.23 -3.96 -1.50
C TYR A 384 -14.75 -3.86 -0.07
N ARG A 385 -16.08 -3.84 0.13
CA ARG A 385 -16.68 -3.85 1.48
C ARG A 385 -16.30 -5.13 2.23
N THR A 386 -16.43 -6.29 1.60
CA THR A 386 -16.02 -7.58 2.17
C THR A 386 -14.54 -7.58 2.55
N PHE A 387 -13.68 -7.03 1.68
CA PHE A 387 -12.26 -6.93 1.95
C PHE A 387 -11.96 -6.05 3.17
N ILE A 388 -12.48 -4.81 3.23
CA ILE A 388 -12.28 -3.90 4.38
C ILE A 388 -12.79 -4.53 5.67
N ARG A 389 -13.98 -5.15 5.64
CA ARG A 389 -14.55 -5.83 6.81
C ARG A 389 -13.66 -6.98 7.28
N GLY A 390 -13.08 -7.76 6.36
CA GLY A 390 -12.12 -8.82 6.69
C GLY A 390 -10.85 -8.30 7.35
N LEU A 391 -10.34 -7.13 6.94
CA LEU A 391 -9.21 -6.48 7.61
C LEU A 391 -9.58 -6.03 9.03
N LEU A 392 -10.73 -5.38 9.21
CA LEU A 392 -11.19 -4.90 10.52
C LEU A 392 -11.58 -6.04 11.47
N ASP A 393 -12.01 -7.19 10.94
CA ASP A 393 -12.28 -8.38 11.76
C ASP A 393 -11.05 -8.87 12.52
N LEU A 394 -9.83 -8.57 12.06
CA LEU A 394 -8.57 -9.00 12.70
C LEU A 394 -7.83 -7.89 13.45
N THR A 395 -8.30 -6.65 13.35
CA THR A 395 -7.63 -5.45 13.88
C THR A 395 -8.17 -5.13 15.27
N ASP A 396 -7.29 -4.85 16.24
CA ASP A 396 -7.75 -4.43 17.57
C ASP A 396 -8.43 -3.05 17.48
N ASN A 397 -9.39 -2.77 18.36
CA ASN A 397 -9.98 -1.44 18.46
C ASN A 397 -9.45 -0.69 19.70
N LEU A 398 -9.72 0.61 19.78
CA LEU A 398 -9.42 1.44 20.94
C LEU A 398 -10.73 2.05 21.45
N VAL A 399 -11.16 1.68 22.65
CA VAL A 399 -12.38 2.22 23.28
C VAL A 399 -11.99 2.86 24.59
N GLU A 400 -12.24 4.15 24.75
CA GLU A 400 -11.85 4.94 25.94
C GLU A 400 -10.36 4.79 26.29
N GLY A 401 -9.49 4.80 25.26
CA GLY A 401 -8.04 4.65 25.41
C GLY A 401 -7.56 3.23 25.74
N LYS A 402 -8.45 2.23 25.82
CA LYS A 402 -8.11 0.84 26.10
C LYS A 402 -8.19 -0.02 24.84
N ILE A 403 -7.23 -0.93 24.68
CA ILE A 403 -7.23 -1.89 23.59
C ILE A 403 -8.36 -2.90 23.79
N VAL A 404 -9.20 -3.05 22.77
CA VAL A 404 -10.29 -4.03 22.73
C VAL A 404 -10.04 -4.95 21.53
N PRO A 405 -9.62 -6.20 21.76
CA PRO A 405 -9.42 -7.15 20.67
C PRO A 405 -10.76 -7.57 20.04
N PRO A 406 -10.76 -8.05 18.78
CA PRO A 406 -11.96 -8.65 18.18
C PRO A 406 -12.46 -9.83 19.02
N ALA A 407 -13.78 -9.98 19.11
CA ALA A 407 -14.40 -11.10 19.82
C ALA A 407 -13.96 -12.45 19.23
N ASP A 408 -13.99 -13.51 20.05
CA ASP A 408 -13.74 -14.90 19.62
C ASP A 408 -12.46 -15.10 18.78
N THR A 409 -11.41 -14.33 19.10
CA THR A 409 -10.15 -14.33 18.34
C THR A 409 -8.97 -14.69 19.24
N VAL A 410 -8.30 -15.79 18.94
CA VAL A 410 -7.01 -16.13 19.57
C VAL A 410 -5.91 -15.28 18.92
N ARG A 411 -5.08 -14.65 19.76
CA ARG A 411 -4.01 -13.74 19.35
C ARG A 411 -2.65 -14.34 19.70
N HIS A 412 -1.80 -14.53 18.70
CA HIS A 412 -0.40 -14.97 18.87
C HIS A 412 0.61 -13.83 18.61
N ASP A 413 0.11 -12.61 18.43
CA ASP A 413 0.86 -11.37 18.25
C ASP A 413 0.50 -10.35 19.34
N GLU A 414 1.18 -9.22 19.32
CA GLU A 414 0.97 -8.09 20.23
C GLU A 414 -0.27 -7.24 19.88
N ASP A 415 -0.51 -6.16 20.63
CA ASP A 415 -1.58 -5.20 20.35
C ASP A 415 -1.36 -4.49 19.01
N ASP A 416 -2.41 -4.50 18.19
CA ASP A 416 -2.40 -4.02 16.81
C ASP A 416 -3.67 -3.19 16.48
N PRO A 417 -3.83 -2.00 17.09
CA PRO A 417 -5.04 -1.20 16.92
C PRO A 417 -5.00 -0.27 15.70
N TYR A 418 -3.89 -0.19 14.97
CA TYR A 418 -3.70 0.81 13.92
C TYR A 418 -3.82 0.19 12.52
N LEU A 419 -4.84 0.61 11.78
CA LEU A 419 -5.04 0.28 10.38
C LEU A 419 -5.55 1.52 9.65
N VAL A 420 -4.78 2.00 8.67
CA VAL A 420 -5.18 3.11 7.79
C VAL A 420 -5.06 2.65 6.35
N VAL A 421 -6.10 2.92 5.56
CA VAL A 421 -6.17 2.58 4.14
C VAL A 421 -6.22 3.86 3.30
N ALA A 422 -5.84 3.75 2.03
CA ALA A 422 -6.01 4.83 1.06
C ALA A 422 -6.58 4.29 -0.25
N ALA A 423 -7.05 5.19 -1.11
CA ALA A 423 -7.45 4.83 -2.45
C ALA A 423 -6.22 4.55 -3.36
N ASP A 424 -6.42 3.72 -4.37
CA ASP A 424 -5.48 3.44 -5.45
C ASP A 424 -6.25 3.26 -6.79
N LYS A 425 -5.60 2.71 -7.82
CA LYS A 425 -6.21 2.33 -9.09
C LYS A 425 -7.45 1.45 -8.84
N GLY A 426 -8.57 1.86 -9.43
CA GLY A 426 -9.87 1.19 -9.32
C GLY A 426 -10.67 1.51 -8.05
N THR A 427 -10.09 2.20 -7.06
CA THR A 427 -10.75 2.52 -5.78
C THR A 427 -10.75 4.02 -5.44
N ALA A 428 -10.43 4.89 -6.41
CA ALA A 428 -10.28 6.34 -6.23
C ALA A 428 -11.42 7.06 -5.47
N LYS A 429 -12.65 6.52 -5.52
CA LYS A 429 -13.84 7.08 -4.85
C LYS A 429 -14.33 6.25 -3.66
N PHE A 430 -13.53 5.31 -3.17
CA PHE A 430 -13.96 4.32 -2.17
C PHE A 430 -13.55 4.71 -0.74
N SER A 431 -12.80 5.80 -0.53
CA SER A 431 -12.43 6.25 0.83
C SER A 431 -13.65 6.49 1.73
N ASP A 432 -14.73 7.07 1.19
CA ASP A 432 -15.98 7.27 1.96
C ASP A 432 -16.65 5.93 2.32
N ILE A 433 -16.56 4.90 1.45
CA ILE A 433 -17.05 3.55 1.74
C ILE A 433 -16.24 2.93 2.90
N ALA A 434 -14.91 3.06 2.87
CA ALA A 434 -14.05 2.57 3.93
C ALA A 434 -14.33 3.26 5.28
N ASN A 435 -14.48 4.58 5.29
CA ASN A 435 -14.82 5.35 6.49
C ASN A 435 -16.23 5.00 7.03
N GLN A 436 -17.20 4.73 6.15
CA GLN A 436 -18.52 4.25 6.56
C GLN A 436 -18.42 2.90 7.28
N ILE A 437 -17.64 1.95 6.76
CA ILE A 437 -17.43 0.65 7.41
C ILE A 437 -16.69 0.82 8.74
N ALA A 438 -15.66 1.68 8.81
CA ALA A 438 -14.97 1.97 10.07
C ALA A 438 -15.95 2.49 11.14
N ALA A 439 -16.92 3.33 10.74
CA ALA A 439 -17.99 3.79 11.62
C ALA A 439 -18.94 2.66 12.07
N GLU A 440 -19.29 1.72 11.17
CA GLU A 440 -20.07 0.51 11.52
C GLU A 440 -19.36 -0.31 12.62
N TYR A 441 -18.04 -0.43 12.54
CA TYR A 441 -17.19 -1.12 13.53
C TYR A 441 -16.92 -0.28 14.79
N ARG A 442 -17.37 0.98 14.84
CA ARG A 442 -17.00 1.98 15.86
C ARG A 442 -15.47 2.02 16.04
N PHE A 443 -14.75 1.94 14.94
CA PHE A 443 -13.30 1.92 14.94
C PHE A 443 -12.77 3.31 15.33
N TRP A 444 -11.81 3.35 16.25
CA TRP A 444 -11.37 4.58 16.91
C TRP A 444 -10.82 5.67 15.97
N LEU A 445 -10.29 5.29 14.81
CA LEU A 445 -9.82 6.25 13.81
C LEU A 445 -10.96 7.01 13.14
N GLY A 446 -12.21 6.52 13.21
CA GLY A 446 -13.36 7.17 12.59
C GLY A 446 -13.11 7.47 11.11
N ASP A 447 -13.31 8.73 10.71
CA ASP A 447 -13.08 9.20 9.34
C ASP A 447 -11.61 9.54 9.01
N ALA A 448 -10.69 9.20 9.91
CA ALA A 448 -9.25 9.14 9.66
C ALA A 448 -8.81 7.74 9.18
N PHE A 449 -9.69 6.73 9.21
CA PHE A 449 -9.40 5.37 8.75
C PHE A 449 -8.99 5.34 7.27
N ALA A 450 -9.68 6.10 6.43
CA ALA A 450 -9.36 6.27 5.02
C ALA A 450 -9.18 7.74 4.68
N SER A 451 -7.99 8.07 4.17
CA SER A 451 -7.65 9.42 3.72
C SER A 451 -8.21 9.77 2.33
N GLY A 452 -8.33 11.07 2.04
CA GLY A 452 -8.74 11.55 0.71
C GLY A 452 -10.23 11.31 0.41
N GLY A 453 -11.05 11.14 1.46
CA GLY A 453 -12.51 11.14 1.36
C GLY A 453 -13.08 12.56 1.26
N SER A 454 -14.40 12.65 1.24
CA SER A 454 -15.14 13.92 1.09
C SER A 454 -14.86 14.98 2.15
N ALA A 455 -14.37 14.58 3.34
CA ALA A 455 -13.98 15.46 4.44
C ALA A 455 -12.45 15.63 4.60
N GLY A 456 -11.67 15.24 3.59
CA GLY A 456 -10.20 15.36 3.56
C GLY A 456 -9.69 16.49 2.66
N TYR A 457 -8.38 16.55 2.46
CA TYR A 457 -7.78 17.51 1.53
C TYR A 457 -7.97 17.06 0.08
N ASP A 458 -8.46 17.96 -0.79
CA ASP A 458 -8.53 17.72 -2.23
C ASP A 458 -7.13 17.88 -2.84
N HIS A 459 -6.42 16.76 -3.01
CA HIS A 459 -5.07 16.77 -3.56
C HIS A 459 -5.00 17.38 -4.97
N LYS A 460 -6.05 17.21 -5.78
CA LYS A 460 -6.13 17.80 -7.13
C LYS A 460 -6.42 19.28 -7.05
N GLY A 461 -7.33 19.70 -6.17
CA GLY A 461 -7.64 21.10 -5.91
C GLY A 461 -6.43 21.88 -5.40
N ILE A 462 -5.64 21.31 -4.50
CA ILE A 462 -4.40 21.91 -3.97
C ILE A 462 -3.24 21.80 -4.98
N GLY A 463 -3.28 20.78 -5.83
CA GLY A 463 -2.20 20.42 -6.75
C GLY A 463 -0.93 19.95 -6.04
N ILE A 464 -1.05 19.43 -4.82
CA ILE A 464 0.08 19.25 -3.90
C ILE A 464 1.14 18.28 -4.43
N THR A 465 0.72 17.21 -5.10
CA THR A 465 1.64 16.22 -5.70
C THR A 465 2.47 16.86 -6.82
N ALA A 466 1.83 17.63 -7.70
CA ALA A 466 2.51 18.32 -8.80
C ALA A 466 3.43 19.42 -8.26
N ARG A 467 2.95 20.23 -7.31
CA ARG A 467 3.75 21.28 -6.65
C ARG A 467 4.99 20.69 -5.96
N GLY A 468 4.84 19.55 -5.26
CA GLY A 468 5.94 18.84 -4.63
C GLY A 468 7.00 18.37 -5.64
N ALA A 469 6.58 17.72 -6.73
CA ALA A 469 7.50 17.28 -7.79
C ALA A 469 8.17 18.46 -8.51
N TRP A 470 7.48 19.60 -8.57
CA TRP A 470 8.01 20.81 -9.17
C TRP A 470 9.14 21.46 -8.35
N GLU A 471 9.25 21.18 -7.05
CA GLU A 471 10.40 21.62 -6.25
C GLU A 471 11.71 21.02 -6.77
N SER A 472 11.71 19.73 -7.12
CA SER A 472 12.84 19.07 -7.81
C SER A 472 13.15 19.70 -9.15
N VAL A 473 12.12 19.97 -9.97
CA VAL A 473 12.27 20.60 -11.29
C VAL A 473 12.91 21.98 -11.16
N LYS A 474 12.41 22.83 -10.24
CA LYS A 474 12.99 24.15 -9.95
C LYS A 474 14.46 24.03 -9.56
N ARG A 475 14.82 23.09 -8.69
CA ARG A 475 16.21 22.86 -8.27
C ARG A 475 17.10 22.44 -9.44
N HIS A 476 16.65 21.51 -10.28
CA HIS A 476 17.43 21.07 -11.44
C HIS A 476 17.68 22.21 -12.44
N PHE A 477 16.68 23.04 -12.72
CA PHE A 477 16.86 24.24 -13.56
C PHE A 477 17.78 25.28 -12.91
N ARG A 478 17.65 25.52 -11.61
CA ARG A 478 18.54 26.42 -10.86
C ARG A 478 20.00 25.98 -10.94
N LEU A 479 20.27 24.66 -10.87
CA LEU A 479 21.61 24.09 -11.07
C LEU A 479 22.15 24.23 -12.51
N LEU A 480 21.26 24.52 -13.48
CA LEU A 480 21.63 24.89 -14.85
C LEU A 480 21.70 26.41 -15.04
N GLY A 481 21.55 27.20 -13.97
CA GLY A 481 21.58 28.66 -14.00
C GLY A 481 20.31 29.29 -14.62
N LYS A 482 19.18 28.58 -14.62
CA LYS A 482 17.90 29.06 -15.17
C LYS A 482 16.87 29.29 -14.07
N ASN A 483 16.20 30.45 -14.12
CA ASN A 483 15.03 30.79 -13.31
C ASN A 483 13.74 30.64 -14.11
N ILE A 484 13.20 29.42 -14.13
CA ILE A 484 11.99 29.08 -14.89
C ILE A 484 10.68 29.65 -14.31
N GLN A 485 10.75 30.35 -13.16
CA GLN A 485 9.58 30.95 -12.51
C GLN A 485 9.39 32.42 -12.86
N GLN A 486 10.43 33.09 -13.39
CA GLN A 486 10.37 34.50 -13.75
C GLN A 486 10.94 34.74 -15.15
N ASP A 487 12.19 34.37 -15.38
CA ASP A 487 12.96 34.95 -16.49
C ASP A 487 13.09 34.02 -17.71
N ASP A 488 13.26 32.72 -17.46
CA ASP A 488 13.71 31.78 -18.49
C ASP A 488 12.58 30.90 -19.05
N THR A 489 12.46 30.90 -20.38
CA THR A 489 11.64 29.91 -21.10
C THR A 489 12.37 28.59 -21.29
N PHE A 490 11.61 27.50 -21.35
CA PHE A 490 12.14 26.14 -21.52
C PHE A 490 11.18 25.28 -22.32
N THR A 491 11.73 24.31 -23.07
CA THR A 491 10.93 23.35 -23.85
C THR A 491 10.55 22.13 -23.02
N ALA A 492 9.30 21.66 -23.16
CA ALA A 492 8.80 20.52 -22.42
C ALA A 492 8.10 19.50 -23.31
N ILE A 493 8.26 18.22 -22.99
CA ILE A 493 7.41 17.13 -23.47
C ILE A 493 6.68 16.52 -22.28
N GLY A 494 5.38 16.32 -22.45
CA GLY A 494 4.48 15.86 -21.41
C GLY A 494 3.98 14.43 -21.61
N ILE A 495 3.90 13.66 -20.53
CA ILE A 495 3.19 12.38 -20.51
C ILE A 495 1.94 12.55 -19.65
N GLY A 496 0.77 12.64 -20.27
CA GLY A 496 -0.50 12.85 -19.56
C GLY A 496 -1.52 13.72 -20.31
N ASP A 497 -2.51 14.20 -19.56
CA ASP A 497 -3.65 14.98 -20.06
C ASP A 497 -3.93 16.15 -19.11
N MET A 498 -4.37 17.30 -19.64
CA MET A 498 -4.72 18.47 -18.82
C MET A 498 -5.85 18.20 -17.82
N SER A 499 -6.72 17.22 -18.06
CA SER A 499 -7.74 16.81 -17.07
C SER A 499 -7.15 16.04 -15.87
N GLY A 500 -5.92 15.54 -15.97
CA GLY A 500 -5.23 14.79 -14.94
C GLY A 500 -4.76 15.68 -13.79
N ASP A 501 -4.75 15.13 -12.56
CA ASP A 501 -4.28 15.83 -11.36
C ASP A 501 -2.81 16.29 -11.54
N VAL A 502 -1.89 15.34 -11.63
CA VAL A 502 -0.45 15.64 -11.64
C VAL A 502 -0.03 16.36 -12.92
N PHE A 503 -0.46 15.85 -14.08
CA PHE A 503 -0.09 16.44 -15.36
C PHE A 503 -0.63 17.86 -15.49
N GLY A 504 -1.93 18.03 -15.27
CA GLY A 504 -2.63 19.29 -15.43
C GLY A 504 -2.08 20.35 -14.49
N ASN A 505 -1.98 20.06 -13.19
CA ASN A 505 -1.40 20.99 -12.23
C ASN A 505 0.06 21.32 -12.59
N GLY A 506 0.90 20.31 -12.88
CA GLY A 506 2.33 20.52 -13.17
C GLY A 506 2.59 21.42 -14.37
N MET A 507 1.83 21.24 -15.45
CA MET A 507 1.97 22.09 -16.64
C MET A 507 1.46 23.51 -16.43
N LEU A 508 0.79 23.84 -15.33
CA LEU A 508 0.37 25.21 -15.01
C LEU A 508 1.32 25.93 -14.04
N LEU A 509 2.34 25.26 -13.49
CA LEU A 509 3.24 25.83 -12.47
C LEU A 509 4.31 26.78 -12.99
N SER A 510 4.39 27.01 -14.32
CA SER A 510 5.26 28.03 -14.90
C SER A 510 4.65 28.62 -16.17
N ALA A 511 4.56 29.94 -16.19
CA ALA A 511 4.17 30.71 -17.38
C ALA A 511 5.21 30.68 -18.51
N ASN A 512 6.43 30.23 -18.22
CA ASN A 512 7.52 30.19 -19.18
C ASN A 512 7.64 28.83 -19.91
N THR A 513 6.68 27.93 -19.67
CA THR A 513 6.64 26.59 -20.28
C THR A 513 6.29 26.65 -21.76
N ARG A 514 7.16 26.12 -22.63
CA ARG A 514 6.87 25.83 -24.04
C ARG A 514 6.60 24.33 -24.19
N LEU A 515 5.34 23.92 -24.03
CA LEU A 515 4.93 22.53 -24.16
C LEU A 515 4.89 22.12 -25.64
N LEU A 516 5.96 21.47 -26.10
CA LEU A 516 6.12 21.12 -27.52
C LEU A 516 5.28 19.92 -27.92
N ALA A 517 5.15 18.95 -27.02
CA ALA A 517 4.31 17.78 -27.24
C ALA A 517 3.76 17.25 -25.93
N ALA A 518 2.61 16.59 -25.99
CA ALA A 518 2.09 15.78 -24.91
C ALA A 518 1.33 14.57 -25.46
N PHE A 519 1.31 13.46 -24.73
CA PHE A 519 0.54 12.29 -25.17
C PHE A 519 -0.12 11.55 -24.00
N ASN A 520 -1.26 10.91 -24.30
CA ASN A 520 -2.01 10.09 -23.35
C ASN A 520 -2.41 8.74 -24.00
N HIS A 521 -3.45 8.07 -23.51
CA HIS A 521 -3.92 6.79 -24.08
C HIS A 521 -4.73 6.96 -25.38
N LEU A 522 -5.13 8.19 -25.74
CA LEU A 522 -5.98 8.51 -26.89
C LEU A 522 -5.27 9.35 -27.96
N HIS A 523 -4.52 10.37 -27.55
CA HIS A 523 -4.06 11.44 -28.42
C HIS A 523 -2.55 11.72 -28.25
N ILE A 524 -1.97 12.31 -29.29
CA ILE A 524 -0.66 12.96 -29.31
C ILE A 524 -0.90 14.42 -29.69
N PHE A 525 -0.70 15.35 -28.76
CA PHE A 525 -0.69 16.79 -28.96
C PHE A 525 0.72 17.23 -29.36
N ILE A 526 0.84 18.07 -30.39
CA ILE A 526 2.09 18.64 -30.86
C ILE A 526 1.90 20.12 -31.20
N ASP A 527 2.75 20.97 -30.64
CA ASP A 527 2.90 22.38 -30.98
C ASP A 527 4.41 22.68 -31.14
N PRO A 528 4.96 22.78 -32.36
CA PRO A 528 6.40 22.93 -32.56
C PRO A 528 7.02 24.23 -32.02
N ASN A 529 6.21 25.28 -31.90
CA ASN A 529 6.65 26.61 -31.44
C ASN A 529 5.51 27.34 -30.68
N PRO A 530 5.12 26.88 -29.48
CA PRO A 530 4.03 27.46 -28.73
C PRO A 530 4.41 28.84 -28.20
N ASP A 531 3.46 29.77 -28.23
CA ASP A 531 3.54 31.01 -27.45
C ASP A 531 3.25 30.70 -25.97
N PRO A 532 4.17 30.99 -25.02
CA PRO A 532 3.99 30.59 -23.62
C PRO A 532 2.72 31.16 -22.98
N ALA A 533 2.39 32.42 -23.25
CA ALA A 533 1.25 33.09 -22.62
C ALA A 533 -0.10 32.57 -23.17
N ALA A 534 -0.23 32.51 -24.50
CA ALA A 534 -1.47 32.02 -25.14
C ALA A 534 -1.70 30.53 -24.85
N SER A 535 -0.65 29.71 -24.90
CA SER A 535 -0.75 28.29 -24.61
C SER A 535 -0.99 28.01 -23.11
N LEU A 536 -0.49 28.84 -22.19
CA LEU A 536 -0.86 28.74 -20.77
C LEU A 536 -2.36 28.98 -20.58
N ALA A 537 -2.88 30.09 -21.13
CA ALA A 537 -4.29 30.44 -20.99
C ALA A 537 -5.21 29.32 -21.52
N GLU A 538 -4.83 28.70 -22.63
CA GLU A 538 -5.59 27.57 -23.20
C GLU A 538 -5.48 26.29 -22.37
N ARG A 539 -4.28 25.96 -21.86
CA ARG A 539 -4.10 24.83 -20.93
C ARG A 539 -4.91 25.01 -19.65
N GLU A 540 -4.95 26.22 -19.10
CA GLU A 540 -5.81 26.53 -17.95
C GLU A 540 -7.30 26.36 -18.26
N ARG A 541 -7.74 26.81 -19.44
CA ARG A 541 -9.13 26.61 -19.89
C ARG A 541 -9.46 25.12 -19.94
N LEU A 542 -8.60 24.30 -20.53
CA LEU A 542 -8.78 22.85 -20.60
C LEU A 542 -8.84 22.21 -19.21
N PHE A 543 -7.91 22.57 -18.32
CA PHE A 543 -7.84 22.04 -16.95
C PHE A 543 -9.14 22.26 -16.17
N ARG A 544 -9.80 23.41 -16.37
CA ARG A 544 -11.03 23.81 -15.67
C ARG A 544 -12.32 23.21 -16.26
N LEU A 545 -12.26 22.55 -17.41
CA LEU A 545 -13.44 21.89 -17.98
C LEU A 545 -13.85 20.68 -17.11
N PRO A 546 -15.16 20.40 -16.96
CA PRO A 546 -15.64 19.21 -16.23
C PRO A 546 -15.12 17.89 -16.81
N ARG A 547 -14.94 17.85 -18.13
CA ARG A 547 -14.26 16.79 -18.90
C ARG A 547 -13.52 17.46 -20.04
N SER A 548 -12.26 17.07 -20.25
CA SER A 548 -11.45 17.53 -21.38
C SER A 548 -10.55 16.42 -21.88
N SER A 549 -10.09 16.59 -23.10
CA SER A 549 -9.03 15.85 -23.75
C SER A 549 -8.18 16.79 -24.59
N TRP A 550 -7.05 16.32 -25.11
CA TRP A 550 -6.27 17.09 -26.08
C TRP A 550 -7.07 17.50 -27.33
N ALA A 551 -8.12 16.77 -27.72
CA ALA A 551 -8.97 17.15 -28.86
C ALA A 551 -9.80 18.42 -28.60
N ASP A 552 -9.97 18.83 -27.34
CA ASP A 552 -10.67 20.06 -26.97
C ASP A 552 -9.76 21.30 -27.06
N TYR A 553 -8.46 21.13 -27.31
CA TYR A 553 -7.51 22.23 -27.45
C TYR A 553 -7.85 23.07 -28.69
N ASN A 554 -7.85 24.40 -28.53
CA ASN A 554 -8.14 25.30 -29.63
C ASN A 554 -7.05 25.24 -30.72
N ALA A 555 -7.37 24.56 -31.82
CA ALA A 555 -6.46 24.35 -32.94
C ALA A 555 -5.91 25.65 -33.56
N ALA A 556 -6.61 26.78 -33.42
CA ALA A 556 -6.14 28.07 -33.92
C ALA A 556 -4.92 28.63 -33.14
N LEU A 557 -4.67 28.11 -31.93
CA LEU A 557 -3.53 28.48 -31.10
C LEU A 557 -2.31 27.59 -31.31
N ILE A 558 -2.46 26.45 -32.01
CA ILE A 558 -1.36 25.54 -32.30
C ILE A 558 -0.50 26.15 -33.41
N SER A 559 0.81 26.23 -33.19
CA SER A 559 1.71 26.79 -34.20
C SER A 559 1.77 25.95 -35.48
N LYS A 560 2.28 26.57 -36.54
CA LYS A 560 2.37 25.95 -37.87
C LYS A 560 3.10 24.62 -37.81
N GLY A 561 2.50 23.60 -38.44
CA GLY A 561 3.05 22.25 -38.51
C GLY A 561 2.73 21.38 -37.30
N GLY A 562 2.02 21.90 -36.28
CA GLY A 562 1.49 21.14 -35.16
C GLY A 562 0.08 20.58 -35.37
N GLY A 563 -0.45 19.88 -34.36
CA GLY A 563 -1.81 19.34 -34.36
C GLY A 563 -2.08 18.39 -33.20
N VAL A 564 -3.31 17.88 -33.16
CA VAL A 564 -3.73 16.79 -32.26
C VAL A 564 -4.02 15.57 -33.11
N PHE A 565 -3.31 14.47 -32.83
CA PHE A 565 -3.37 13.24 -33.62
C PHE A 565 -3.92 12.09 -32.76
N ALA A 566 -4.65 11.15 -33.38
CA ALA A 566 -5.18 10.01 -32.65
C ALA A 566 -4.13 8.88 -32.59
N ARG A 567 -4.03 8.20 -31.45
CA ARG A 567 -3.17 7.02 -31.31
C ARG A 567 -3.62 5.84 -32.17
N SER A 568 -4.87 5.85 -32.63
CA SER A 568 -5.44 4.87 -33.56
C SER A 568 -5.09 5.15 -35.03
N ASP A 569 -4.47 6.29 -35.35
CA ASP A 569 -4.10 6.61 -36.72
C ASP A 569 -3.05 5.61 -37.24
N LYS A 570 -3.13 5.28 -38.54
CA LYS A 570 -2.14 4.36 -39.15
C LYS A 570 -0.76 5.00 -39.29
N THR A 571 -0.73 6.29 -39.60
CA THR A 571 0.48 7.08 -39.80
C THR A 571 0.17 8.56 -39.60
N ILE A 572 1.16 9.32 -39.14
CA ILE A 572 1.12 10.77 -38.95
C ILE A 572 2.20 11.37 -39.84
N ALA A 573 1.83 12.33 -40.68
CA ALA A 573 2.80 13.09 -41.48
C ALA A 573 3.63 14.00 -40.56
N ILE A 574 4.96 13.98 -40.70
CA ILE A 574 5.87 14.78 -39.90
C ILE A 574 6.22 16.04 -40.67
N SER A 575 5.72 17.18 -40.18
CA SER A 575 5.95 18.49 -40.80
C SER A 575 7.42 18.92 -40.67
N PRO A 576 7.93 19.82 -41.53
CA PRO A 576 9.26 20.39 -41.37
C PRO A 576 9.49 21.03 -39.99
N GLU A 577 8.45 21.65 -39.42
CA GLU A 577 8.49 22.24 -38.09
C GLU A 577 8.64 21.17 -36.98
N MET A 578 7.94 20.04 -37.09
CA MET A 578 8.12 18.89 -36.19
C MET A 578 9.52 18.28 -36.29
N LYS A 579 10.03 18.12 -37.52
CA LYS A 579 11.40 17.61 -37.73
C LYS A 579 12.44 18.47 -37.02
N ALA A 580 12.31 19.79 -37.13
CA ALA A 580 13.21 20.73 -36.48
C ALA A 580 13.07 20.72 -34.94
N ALA A 581 11.84 20.62 -34.42
CA ALA A 581 11.57 20.64 -32.98
C ALA A 581 12.05 19.36 -32.26
N PHE A 582 11.93 18.19 -32.90
CA PHE A 582 12.18 16.90 -32.26
C PHE A 582 13.36 16.12 -32.83
N ASP A 583 14.08 16.69 -33.80
CA ASP A 583 15.21 16.04 -34.49
C ASP A 583 14.81 14.72 -35.19
N ILE A 584 13.70 14.78 -35.94
CA ILE A 584 13.12 13.66 -36.70
C ILE A 584 13.48 13.81 -38.18
N GLN A 585 13.85 12.73 -38.85
CA GLN A 585 14.25 12.76 -40.28
C GLN A 585 13.15 12.26 -41.21
N GLU A 586 12.30 11.36 -40.72
CA GLU A 586 11.23 10.69 -41.43
C GLU A 586 10.09 11.65 -41.82
N ASP A 587 9.50 11.49 -43.01
CA ASP A 587 8.36 12.31 -43.48
C ASP A 587 7.01 11.86 -42.88
N SER A 588 6.93 10.63 -42.37
CA SER A 588 5.72 10.10 -41.72
C SER A 588 6.08 8.98 -40.75
N LEU A 589 5.39 8.89 -39.61
CA LEU A 589 5.61 7.85 -38.60
C LEU A 589 4.27 7.29 -38.08
N PRO A 590 4.18 5.99 -37.75
CA PRO A 590 3.11 5.48 -36.92
C PRO A 590 3.09 6.18 -35.53
N PRO A 591 1.92 6.37 -34.89
CA PRO A 591 1.82 7.07 -33.60
C PRO A 591 2.74 6.51 -32.50
N THR A 592 2.85 5.19 -32.40
CA THR A 592 3.73 4.51 -31.43
C THR A 592 5.20 4.87 -31.63
N GLU A 593 5.65 4.95 -32.89
CA GLU A 593 7.02 5.30 -33.22
C GLU A 593 7.28 6.80 -33.02
N LEU A 594 6.29 7.65 -33.32
CA LEU A 594 6.34 9.07 -33.01
C LEU A 594 6.53 9.32 -31.51
N ILE A 595 5.77 8.63 -30.64
CA ILE A 595 5.97 8.73 -29.18
C ILE A 595 7.41 8.34 -28.79
N SER A 596 7.94 7.26 -29.37
CA SER A 596 9.34 6.86 -29.14
C SER A 596 10.33 7.95 -29.57
N ARG A 597 10.11 8.64 -30.70
CA ARG A 597 10.93 9.79 -31.12
C ARG A 597 10.80 10.99 -30.17
N LEU A 598 9.59 11.30 -29.71
CA LEU A 598 9.35 12.37 -28.75
C LEU A 598 10.11 12.14 -27.43
N LEU A 599 10.13 10.90 -26.92
CA LEU A 599 10.90 10.55 -25.72
C LEU A 599 12.42 10.71 -25.90
N LYS A 600 12.91 10.65 -27.15
CA LYS A 600 14.33 10.84 -27.52
C LYS A 600 14.65 12.29 -27.95
N ALA A 601 13.67 13.19 -27.94
CA ALA A 601 13.85 14.54 -28.45
C ALA A 601 14.78 15.39 -27.55
N PRO A 602 15.57 16.32 -28.13
CA PRO A 602 16.45 17.21 -27.37
C PRO A 602 15.67 18.38 -26.75
N VAL A 603 14.99 18.14 -25.63
CA VAL A 603 14.20 19.15 -24.89
C VAL A 603 14.79 19.48 -23.53
N ASP A 604 14.36 20.58 -22.90
CA ASP A 604 14.83 20.92 -21.56
C ASP A 604 14.19 20.01 -20.49
N LEU A 605 12.89 19.69 -20.60
CA LEU A 605 12.13 18.90 -19.62
C LEU A 605 11.30 17.79 -20.27
N ILE A 606 11.37 16.58 -19.73
CA ILE A 606 10.28 15.60 -19.83
C ILE A 606 9.52 15.60 -18.51
N TRP A 607 8.22 15.88 -18.56
CA TRP A 607 7.33 15.84 -17.40
C TRP A 607 6.44 14.62 -17.46
N ASN A 608 6.66 13.67 -16.55
CA ASN A 608 5.79 12.52 -16.41
C ASN A 608 4.68 12.83 -15.39
N GLY A 609 3.45 13.04 -15.87
CA GLY A 609 2.25 13.13 -15.02
C GLY A 609 1.22 12.03 -15.29
N GLY A 610 1.63 10.98 -16.01
CA GLY A 610 0.78 9.90 -16.49
C GLY A 610 1.06 8.56 -15.80
N ILE A 611 0.51 7.48 -16.39
CA ILE A 611 0.68 6.10 -15.91
C ILE A 611 1.35 5.30 -17.01
N GLY A 612 2.40 4.55 -16.64
CA GLY A 612 3.12 3.65 -17.54
C GLY A 612 4.62 3.82 -17.41
N THR A 613 5.38 2.81 -17.85
CA THR A 613 6.84 2.80 -17.79
C THR A 613 7.42 2.96 -19.20
N TYR A 614 7.94 4.15 -19.46
CA TYR A 614 8.36 4.65 -20.78
C TYR A 614 9.88 4.54 -21.02
N ILE A 615 10.66 4.41 -19.95
CA ILE A 615 12.13 4.33 -20.02
C ILE A 615 12.61 3.15 -19.17
N LYS A 616 13.50 2.33 -19.75
CA LYS A 616 14.20 1.23 -19.06
C LYS A 616 15.71 1.32 -19.28
N ALA A 617 16.51 0.46 -18.66
CA ALA A 617 17.92 0.32 -19.04
C ALA A 617 18.07 -0.50 -20.33
N SER A 618 19.18 -0.29 -21.05
CA SER A 618 19.51 -1.05 -22.26
C SER A 618 19.67 -2.56 -22.02
N ASP A 619 20.04 -2.96 -20.80
CA ASP A 619 20.23 -4.35 -20.37
C ASP A 619 18.97 -4.96 -19.70
N GLU A 620 17.84 -4.24 -19.71
CA GLU A 620 16.53 -4.78 -19.37
C GLU A 620 15.78 -5.17 -20.64
N SER A 621 15.14 -6.34 -20.64
CA SER A 621 14.16 -6.69 -21.67
C SER A 621 12.82 -6.01 -21.39
N HIS A 622 12.01 -5.78 -22.43
CA HIS A 622 10.66 -5.21 -22.26
C HIS A 622 9.77 -6.10 -21.37
N ALA A 623 9.92 -7.43 -21.47
CA ALA A 623 9.18 -8.40 -20.67
C ALA A 623 9.47 -8.27 -19.16
N GLN A 624 10.70 -7.91 -18.77
CA GLN A 624 11.07 -7.71 -17.36
C GLN A 624 10.41 -6.48 -16.73
N VAL A 625 10.00 -5.49 -17.52
CA VAL A 625 9.39 -4.24 -17.01
C VAL A 625 7.96 -4.46 -16.52
N GLY A 626 7.24 -5.44 -17.09
CA GLY A 626 5.87 -5.78 -16.68
C GLY A 626 4.76 -4.85 -17.20
N ASP A 627 5.08 -3.88 -18.05
CA ASP A 627 4.12 -2.96 -18.69
C ASP A 627 4.02 -3.19 -20.21
N ARG A 628 3.29 -4.24 -20.59
CA ARG A 628 3.18 -4.65 -22.00
C ARG A 628 2.59 -3.59 -22.92
N ALA A 629 1.73 -2.72 -22.40
CA ALA A 629 1.05 -1.69 -23.18
C ALA A 629 2.03 -0.66 -23.77
N ASN A 630 3.18 -0.47 -23.13
CA ASN A 630 4.21 0.47 -23.55
C ASN A 630 5.45 -0.19 -24.17
N ASP A 631 5.47 -1.52 -24.34
CA ASP A 631 6.65 -2.24 -24.85
C ASP A 631 7.16 -1.69 -26.18
N ALA A 632 6.26 -1.43 -27.13
CA ALA A 632 6.62 -0.99 -28.49
C ALA A 632 7.08 0.48 -28.59
N LEU A 633 6.83 1.31 -27.58
CA LEU A 633 7.22 2.73 -27.56
C LEU A 633 8.35 3.05 -26.56
N ARG A 634 8.63 2.14 -25.63
CA ARG A 634 9.59 2.32 -24.55
C ARG A 634 11.01 2.48 -25.09
N ILE A 635 11.76 3.40 -24.52
CA ILE A 635 13.15 3.68 -24.89
C ILE A 635 14.12 3.27 -23.78
N ASN A 636 15.41 3.28 -24.09
CA ASN A 636 16.46 3.08 -23.09
C ASN A 636 16.88 4.41 -22.46
N GLY A 637 17.37 4.38 -21.21
CA GLY A 637 17.85 5.56 -20.48
C GLY A 637 19.00 6.26 -21.20
N CYS A 638 19.88 5.50 -21.85
CA CYS A 638 20.97 6.03 -22.67
C CYS A 638 20.51 6.74 -23.96
N GLU A 639 19.25 6.59 -24.36
CA GLU A 639 18.68 7.26 -25.53
C GLU A 639 18.00 8.59 -25.17
N VAL A 640 17.85 8.88 -23.88
CA VAL A 640 17.23 10.12 -23.41
C VAL A 640 18.16 11.30 -23.69
N ARG A 641 17.62 12.32 -24.38
CA ARG A 641 18.32 13.58 -24.69
C ARG A 641 17.74 14.80 -23.98
N ALA A 642 16.69 14.61 -23.17
CA ALA A 642 16.18 15.66 -22.32
C ALA A 642 17.20 16.03 -21.25
N LYS A 643 17.29 17.32 -20.88
CA LYS A 643 18.21 17.74 -19.81
C LYS A 643 17.71 17.33 -18.43
N ILE A 644 16.40 17.39 -18.23
CA ILE A 644 15.73 17.11 -16.95
C ILE A 644 14.56 16.16 -17.19
N ILE A 645 14.36 15.22 -16.27
CA ILE A 645 13.09 14.48 -16.14
C ILE A 645 12.51 14.77 -14.76
N GLY A 646 11.24 15.20 -14.72
CA GLY A 646 10.46 15.29 -13.49
C GLY A 646 9.40 14.19 -13.45
N GLU A 647 9.42 13.35 -12.41
CA GLU A 647 8.47 12.24 -12.24
C GLU A 647 7.37 12.59 -11.23
N GLY A 648 6.36 13.33 -11.69
CA GLY A 648 5.15 13.56 -10.92
C GLY A 648 4.27 12.29 -10.81
N GLY A 649 4.21 11.47 -11.86
CA GLY A 649 3.54 10.17 -11.86
C GLY A 649 4.41 9.07 -11.24
N ASN A 650 3.81 7.91 -10.92
CA ASN A 650 4.57 6.76 -10.41
C ASN A 650 5.09 5.90 -11.57
N LEU A 651 6.29 5.34 -11.41
CA LEU A 651 6.90 4.33 -12.28
C LEU A 651 6.98 4.73 -13.77
N GLY A 652 7.29 6.00 -14.05
CA GLY A 652 7.58 6.48 -15.41
C GLY A 652 8.78 5.78 -16.04
N MET A 653 9.68 5.33 -15.18
CA MET A 653 10.96 4.73 -15.54
C MET A 653 11.25 3.54 -14.61
N THR A 654 11.95 2.53 -15.11
CA THR A 654 12.57 1.53 -14.21
C THR A 654 13.71 2.18 -13.43
N GLN A 655 14.04 1.64 -12.25
CA GLN A 655 15.16 2.16 -11.47
C GLN A 655 16.48 2.12 -12.26
N ARG A 656 16.76 1.03 -12.99
CA ARG A 656 17.94 0.92 -13.85
C ARG A 656 17.91 1.91 -15.01
N GLY A 657 16.74 2.16 -15.60
CA GLY A 657 16.56 3.18 -16.64
C GLY A 657 16.86 4.59 -16.12
N ARG A 658 16.50 4.90 -14.87
CA ARG A 658 16.87 6.17 -14.23
C ARG A 658 18.38 6.30 -14.05
N ILE A 659 19.03 5.24 -13.59
CA ILE A 659 20.49 5.20 -13.39
C ILE A 659 21.21 5.41 -14.73
N GLU A 660 20.80 4.69 -15.79
CA GLU A 660 21.39 4.83 -17.12
C GLU A 660 21.19 6.24 -17.70
N ALA A 661 20.01 6.84 -17.54
CA ALA A 661 19.76 8.22 -17.94
C ALA A 661 20.63 9.22 -17.15
N ALA A 662 20.77 9.03 -15.83
CA ALA A 662 21.61 9.87 -14.99
C ALA A 662 23.10 9.78 -15.36
N GLN A 663 23.59 8.58 -15.67
CA GLN A 663 24.93 8.35 -16.20
C GLN A 663 25.16 9.03 -17.56
N ASN A 664 24.09 9.16 -18.36
CA ASN A 664 24.10 9.91 -19.61
C ASN A 664 23.94 11.44 -19.43
N GLY A 665 24.02 11.94 -18.19
CA GLY A 665 23.99 13.38 -17.88
C GLY A 665 22.60 14.00 -17.73
N VAL A 666 21.54 13.18 -17.75
CA VAL A 666 20.18 13.65 -17.46
C VAL A 666 20.06 13.94 -15.96
N ARG A 667 19.44 15.07 -15.61
CA ARG A 667 19.13 15.41 -14.21
C ARG A 667 17.75 14.87 -13.86
N LEU A 668 17.69 13.93 -12.92
CA LEU A 668 16.46 13.36 -12.41
C LEU A 668 16.67 12.80 -11.01
N ASN A 669 15.58 12.65 -10.26
CA ASN A 669 15.54 11.84 -9.05
C ASN A 669 14.72 10.57 -9.31
N THR A 670 14.15 9.98 -8.26
CA THR A 670 13.09 8.98 -8.36
C THR A 670 11.72 9.63 -8.11
N ASP A 671 10.68 8.98 -8.61
CA ASP A 671 9.28 9.30 -8.29
C ASP A 671 9.02 9.39 -6.78
N ALA A 672 9.63 8.52 -5.97
CA ALA A 672 9.53 8.55 -4.51
C ALA A 672 10.04 9.85 -3.87
N ILE A 673 10.96 10.56 -4.52
CA ILE A 673 11.40 11.90 -4.09
C ILE A 673 10.43 12.95 -4.62
N ASP A 674 10.23 12.96 -5.94
CA ASP A 674 9.49 14.01 -6.63
C ASP A 674 8.01 14.06 -6.19
N ASN A 675 7.28 12.95 -6.27
CA ASN A 675 5.83 12.93 -6.08
C ASN A 675 5.37 12.59 -4.64
N SER A 676 6.28 12.72 -3.67
CA SER A 676 6.01 12.46 -2.25
C SER A 676 5.02 13.44 -1.60
N GLY A 677 4.76 14.60 -2.23
CA GLY A 677 3.84 15.62 -1.69
C GLY A 677 2.42 15.09 -1.41
N GLY A 678 1.91 14.20 -2.26
CA GLY A 678 0.58 13.60 -2.05
C GLY A 678 0.53 12.69 -0.83
N VAL A 679 1.55 11.86 -0.59
CA VAL A 679 1.54 10.97 0.59
C VAL A 679 1.75 11.75 1.88
N ASN A 680 2.57 12.81 1.83
CA ASN A 680 2.86 13.70 2.95
C ASN A 680 1.66 14.55 3.36
N CYS A 681 0.95 15.18 2.41
CA CYS A 681 -0.33 15.86 2.69
C CYS A 681 -1.33 14.88 3.34
N SER A 682 -1.32 13.67 2.82
CA SER A 682 -1.94 12.49 3.39
C SER A 682 -1.72 12.31 4.91
N ASP A 683 -0.44 12.24 5.28
CA ASP A 683 0.00 11.96 6.65
C ASP A 683 -0.45 13.05 7.61
N HIS A 684 -0.27 14.31 7.20
CA HIS A 684 -0.77 15.46 7.96
C HIS A 684 -2.29 15.39 8.16
N GLU A 685 -3.08 15.03 7.13
CA GLU A 685 -4.54 14.90 7.27
C GLU A 685 -4.91 13.91 8.39
N VAL A 686 -4.33 12.71 8.37
CA VAL A 686 -4.65 11.65 9.34
C VAL A 686 -4.23 12.07 10.75
N ASN A 687 -3.03 12.59 10.94
CA ASN A 687 -2.54 12.99 12.26
C ASN A 687 -3.31 14.21 12.81
N ILE A 688 -3.71 15.16 11.95
CA ILE A 688 -4.57 16.27 12.37
C ILE A 688 -5.94 15.73 12.82
N LYS A 689 -6.53 14.78 12.09
CA LYS A 689 -7.81 14.18 12.48
C LYS A 689 -7.69 13.41 13.81
N ILE A 690 -6.62 12.64 14.01
CA ILE A 690 -6.37 11.96 15.30
C ILE A 690 -6.25 12.95 16.45
N LEU A 691 -5.53 14.07 16.26
CA LEU A 691 -5.43 15.14 17.25
C LEU A 691 -6.79 15.76 17.57
N LEU A 692 -7.56 16.14 16.53
CA LEU A 692 -8.84 16.83 16.69
C LEU A 692 -9.96 15.90 17.20
N ASN A 693 -9.88 14.59 16.96
CA ASN A 693 -10.81 13.62 17.54
C ASN A 693 -10.75 13.62 19.07
N GLN A 694 -9.57 13.82 19.68
CA GLN A 694 -9.47 14.00 21.13
C GLN A 694 -10.22 15.24 21.63
N ALA A 695 -10.19 16.34 20.87
CA ALA A 695 -10.96 17.55 21.18
C ALA A 695 -12.48 17.33 21.02
N ILE A 696 -12.88 16.51 20.04
CA ILE A 696 -14.29 16.12 19.85
C ILE A 696 -14.77 15.24 21.01
N GLU A 697 -13.98 14.24 21.41
CA GLU A 697 -14.26 13.36 22.55
C GLU A 697 -14.38 14.15 23.86
N ALA A 698 -13.59 15.21 24.02
CA ALA A 698 -13.68 16.13 25.15
C ALA A 698 -14.87 17.11 25.09
N GLY A 699 -15.63 17.13 23.98
CA GLY A 699 -16.76 18.05 23.77
C GLY A 699 -16.34 19.50 23.47
N GLU A 700 -15.07 19.75 23.15
CA GLU A 700 -14.53 21.09 22.86
C GLU A 700 -14.66 21.48 21.39
N LEU A 701 -14.94 20.51 20.52
CA LEU A 701 -15.08 20.68 19.08
C LEU A 701 -16.18 19.75 18.56
N ASP A 702 -16.98 20.21 17.60
CA ASP A 702 -17.90 19.34 16.86
C ASP A 702 -17.35 18.99 15.47
N LEU A 703 -17.94 17.99 14.81
CA LEU A 703 -17.49 17.53 13.49
C LEU A 703 -17.54 18.62 12.41
N ALA A 704 -18.52 19.53 12.46
CA ALA A 704 -18.66 20.59 11.47
C ALA A 704 -17.54 21.64 11.61
N ALA A 705 -17.27 22.07 12.84
CA ALA A 705 -16.18 22.97 13.18
C ALA A 705 -14.80 22.35 12.92
N ARG A 706 -14.64 21.03 13.16
CA ARG A 706 -13.42 20.28 12.78
C ARG A 706 -13.17 20.33 11.28
N ASN A 707 -14.19 20.07 10.47
CA ASN A 707 -14.08 20.10 9.01
C ASN A 707 -13.79 21.51 8.48
N ALA A 708 -14.41 22.55 9.07
CA ALA A 708 -14.13 23.94 8.71
C ALA A 708 -12.65 24.32 9.02
N LEU A 709 -12.13 23.88 10.17
CA LEU A 709 -10.75 24.11 10.55
C LEU A 709 -9.76 23.38 9.62
N LEU A 710 -10.05 22.14 9.22
CA LEU A 710 -9.25 21.44 8.20
C LEU A 710 -9.15 22.25 6.90
N ALA A 711 -10.28 22.75 6.40
CA ALA A 711 -10.28 23.58 5.19
C ALA A 711 -9.45 24.86 5.35
N GLU A 712 -9.53 25.54 6.51
CA GLU A 712 -8.75 26.74 6.81
C GLU A 712 -7.23 26.49 6.82
N MET A 713 -6.79 25.30 7.25
CA MET A 713 -5.36 24.95 7.36
C MET A 713 -4.71 24.48 6.06
N THR A 714 -5.46 24.44 4.95
CA THR A 714 -4.98 23.90 3.66
C THR A 714 -3.63 24.46 3.23
N ASP A 715 -3.45 25.78 3.28
CA ASP A 715 -2.20 26.42 2.86
C ASP A 715 -1.04 26.15 3.84
N SER A 716 -1.32 26.10 5.14
CA SER A 716 -0.32 25.76 6.16
C SER A 716 0.18 24.33 6.00
N VAL A 717 -0.72 23.37 5.75
CA VAL A 717 -0.34 21.98 5.46
C VAL A 717 0.44 21.90 4.15
N ALA A 718 0.02 22.61 3.11
CA ALA A 718 0.77 22.67 1.85
C ALA A 718 2.20 23.21 2.05
N ALA A 719 2.40 24.22 2.90
CA ALA A 719 3.72 24.75 3.21
C ALA A 719 4.62 23.72 3.93
N HIS A 720 4.08 22.98 4.91
CA HIS A 720 4.82 21.91 5.61
C HIS A 720 5.24 20.80 4.64
N VAL A 721 4.33 20.39 3.76
CA VAL A 721 4.60 19.37 2.74
C VAL A 721 5.68 19.83 1.78
N LEU A 722 5.54 21.04 1.21
CA LEU A 722 6.49 21.57 0.25
C LEU A 722 7.88 21.81 0.85
N ARG A 723 7.98 22.12 2.15
CA ARG A 723 9.27 22.21 2.83
C ARG A 723 10.04 20.89 2.74
N GLN A 724 9.37 19.75 2.93
CA GLN A 724 10.02 18.44 2.76
C GLN A 724 10.38 18.13 1.29
N ASN A 725 9.50 18.51 0.35
CA ASN A 725 9.77 18.38 -1.08
C ASN A 725 10.91 19.29 -1.58
N TYR A 726 11.22 20.37 -0.86
CA TYR A 726 12.37 21.21 -1.11
C TYR A 726 13.68 20.61 -0.56
N LEU A 727 13.62 20.11 0.69
CA LEU A 727 14.80 19.62 1.42
C LEU A 727 15.35 18.31 0.85
N GLN A 728 14.51 17.34 0.45
CA GLN A 728 15.04 16.06 -0.03
C GLN A 728 15.89 16.18 -1.31
N PRO A 729 15.45 16.89 -2.37
CA PRO A 729 16.29 17.13 -3.56
C PRO A 729 17.54 17.96 -3.24
N GLN A 730 17.50 18.82 -2.20
CA GLN A 730 18.68 19.53 -1.71
C GLN A 730 19.71 18.56 -1.17
N THR A 731 19.31 17.66 -0.27
CA THR A 731 20.18 16.64 0.32
C THR A 731 20.84 15.78 -0.76
N LEU A 732 20.10 15.40 -1.82
CA LEU A 732 20.65 14.67 -2.97
C LEU A 732 21.64 15.52 -3.78
N SER A 733 21.33 16.79 -4.03
CA SER A 733 22.22 17.70 -4.76
C SER A 733 23.54 17.92 -4.01
N LEU A 734 23.49 18.04 -2.68
CA LEU A 734 24.68 18.13 -1.82
C LEU A 734 25.49 16.82 -1.83
N ALA A 735 24.81 15.67 -1.80
CA ALA A 735 25.45 14.37 -1.87
C ALA A 735 26.18 14.15 -3.21
N LEU A 736 25.61 14.59 -4.33
CA LEU A 736 26.24 14.54 -5.65
C LEU A 736 27.45 15.46 -5.78
N ALA A 737 27.48 16.57 -5.03
CA ALA A 737 28.61 17.49 -5.01
C ALA A 737 29.83 16.94 -4.23
N ARG A 738 29.64 15.91 -3.39
CA ARG A 738 30.67 15.27 -2.53
C ARG A 738 31.09 13.91 -3.06
N ARG A 739 32.02 13.89 -4.01
CA ARG A 739 32.49 12.65 -4.66
C ARG A 739 33.31 11.73 -3.75
N GLU A 740 33.91 12.30 -2.71
CA GLU A 740 34.74 11.60 -1.74
C GLU A 740 33.99 10.59 -0.86
N ASN A 741 32.65 10.63 -0.82
CA ASN A 741 31.83 9.81 0.07
C ASN A 741 31.53 8.38 -0.44
N LEU A 742 32.06 7.95 -1.59
CA LEU A 742 31.73 6.64 -2.17
C LEU A 742 32.00 5.48 -1.20
N ASP A 743 33.11 5.54 -0.45
CA ASP A 743 33.48 4.51 0.51
C ASP A 743 32.54 4.48 1.73
N ASP A 744 32.05 5.64 2.17
CA ASP A 744 31.08 5.74 3.24
C ASP A 744 29.73 5.14 2.82
N TYR A 745 29.29 5.40 1.58
CA TYR A 745 28.09 4.77 1.02
C TYR A 745 28.24 3.25 0.94
N ALA A 746 29.41 2.75 0.53
CA ALA A 746 29.69 1.31 0.47
C ALA A 746 29.58 0.67 1.86
N ARG A 747 30.19 1.27 2.88
CA ARG A 747 30.14 0.78 4.26
C ARG A 747 28.74 0.84 4.86
N LEU A 748 28.00 1.91 4.60
CA LEU A 748 26.59 2.01 5.01
C LEU A 748 25.75 0.90 4.37
N MET A 749 25.91 0.64 3.06
CA MET A 749 25.18 -0.46 2.40
C MET A 749 25.51 -1.82 3.03
N GLN A 750 26.80 -2.09 3.29
CA GLN A 750 27.23 -3.34 3.94
C GLN A 750 26.65 -3.48 5.36
N GLN A 751 26.60 -2.38 6.12
CA GLN A 751 25.97 -2.38 7.45
C GLN A 751 24.47 -2.68 7.35
N LEU A 752 23.75 -2.01 6.44
CA LEU A 752 22.32 -2.24 6.26
C LEU A 752 22.01 -3.67 5.78
N GLU A 753 22.87 -4.29 4.98
CA GLU A 753 22.77 -5.70 4.60
C GLU A 753 23.01 -6.62 5.80
N ALA A 754 24.01 -6.33 6.64
CA ALA A 754 24.31 -7.11 7.85
C ALA A 754 23.18 -7.04 8.90
N GLU A 755 22.38 -5.97 8.89
CA GLU A 755 21.18 -5.80 9.70
C GLU A 755 19.89 -6.37 9.03
N ASP A 756 20.00 -7.07 7.89
CA ASP A 756 18.87 -7.57 7.09
C ASP A 756 17.87 -6.48 6.65
N ARG A 757 18.33 -5.22 6.55
CA ARG A 757 17.52 -4.07 6.15
C ARG A 757 17.55 -3.83 4.66
N LEU A 758 18.68 -4.05 4.02
CA LEU A 758 18.90 -3.77 2.59
C LEU A 758 19.18 -5.06 1.82
N ASP A 759 18.62 -5.16 0.62
CA ASP A 759 19.02 -6.13 -0.40
C ASP A 759 19.36 -5.35 -1.68
N ARG A 760 20.68 -5.18 -1.94
CA ARG A 760 21.15 -4.35 -3.05
C ARG A 760 20.68 -4.84 -4.41
N ALA A 761 20.54 -6.15 -4.59
CA ALA A 761 20.08 -6.72 -5.86
C ALA A 761 18.61 -6.36 -6.12
N ILE A 762 17.77 -6.44 -5.09
CA ILE A 762 16.36 -6.00 -5.18
C ILE A 762 16.28 -4.51 -5.47
N GLU A 763 17.07 -3.68 -4.79
CA GLU A 763 17.03 -2.22 -4.95
C GLU A 763 17.83 -1.65 -6.14
N ASN A 764 18.43 -2.53 -6.94
CA ASN A 764 19.30 -2.16 -8.07
C ASN A 764 20.47 -1.24 -7.67
N LEU A 765 21.03 -1.45 -6.47
CA LEU A 765 22.24 -0.79 -6.00
C LEU A 765 23.49 -1.61 -6.39
N PRO A 766 24.65 -0.96 -6.60
CA PRO A 766 25.85 -1.64 -7.05
C PRO A 766 26.46 -2.54 -5.97
N ASP A 767 26.96 -3.70 -6.40
CA ASP A 767 27.78 -4.58 -5.57
C ASP A 767 29.19 -4.02 -5.35
N ASP A 768 29.98 -4.67 -4.47
CA ASP A 768 31.32 -4.19 -4.11
C ASP A 768 32.28 -4.17 -5.30
N ALA A 769 32.13 -5.11 -6.24
CA ALA A 769 32.93 -5.15 -7.46
C ALA A 769 32.61 -3.97 -8.39
N SER A 770 31.32 -3.62 -8.53
CA SER A 770 30.87 -2.47 -9.32
C SER A 770 31.30 -1.15 -8.67
N LEU A 771 31.21 -1.04 -7.34
CA LEU A 771 31.70 0.12 -6.59
C LEU A 771 33.23 0.29 -6.74
N GLY A 772 33.99 -0.81 -6.71
CA GLY A 772 35.42 -0.79 -6.99
C GLY A 772 35.76 -0.22 -8.36
N LYS A 773 35.06 -0.67 -9.42
CA LYS A 773 35.22 -0.12 -10.77
C LYS A 773 34.89 1.37 -10.86
N ARG A 774 33.83 1.83 -10.17
CA ARG A 774 33.47 3.25 -10.12
C ARG A 774 34.54 4.08 -9.40
N ARG A 775 35.10 3.55 -8.30
CA ARG A 775 36.21 4.18 -7.57
C ARG A 775 37.41 4.41 -8.49
N ASP A 776 37.83 3.37 -9.22
CA ASP A 776 38.96 3.46 -10.15
C ASP A 776 38.70 4.46 -11.30
N ALA A 777 37.44 4.62 -11.70
CA ALA A 777 37.00 5.58 -12.71
C ALA A 777 36.74 7.00 -12.16
N SER A 778 36.93 7.25 -10.86
CA SER A 778 36.55 8.50 -10.17
C SER A 778 35.06 8.87 -10.37
N ASP A 779 34.21 7.86 -10.49
CA ASP A 779 32.75 7.93 -10.58
C ASP A 779 32.11 7.69 -9.20
N ASN A 780 30.81 7.98 -9.05
CA ASN A 780 30.08 7.84 -7.79
C ASN A 780 28.70 7.19 -8.00
N LEU A 781 27.89 7.15 -6.95
CA LEU A 781 26.47 6.86 -7.04
C LEU A 781 25.74 8.02 -7.75
N THR A 782 24.75 7.66 -8.56
CA THR A 782 23.84 8.57 -9.24
C THR A 782 22.74 9.07 -8.30
N ALA A 783 22.02 10.13 -8.67
CA ALA A 783 20.92 10.65 -7.86
C ALA A 783 19.82 9.59 -7.57
N PRO A 784 19.41 8.74 -8.53
CA PRO A 784 18.46 7.66 -8.26
C PRO A 784 18.97 6.61 -7.27
N GLU A 785 20.27 6.29 -7.27
CA GLU A 785 20.88 5.37 -6.28
C GLU A 785 20.94 6.03 -4.89
N LEU A 786 21.33 7.29 -4.82
CA LEU A 786 21.36 8.07 -3.58
C LEU A 786 19.97 8.29 -3.00
N ALA A 787 18.93 8.42 -3.83
CA ALA A 787 17.53 8.53 -3.38
C ALA A 787 17.07 7.27 -2.63
N VAL A 788 17.45 6.08 -3.11
CA VAL A 788 17.19 4.81 -2.42
C VAL A 788 17.96 4.80 -1.10
N LEU A 789 19.27 5.08 -1.13
CA LEU A 789 20.10 5.03 0.08
C LEU A 789 19.66 6.06 1.14
N LEU A 790 19.16 7.23 0.71
CA LEU A 790 18.55 8.25 1.57
C LEU A 790 17.35 7.68 2.33
N ALA A 791 16.44 7.00 1.64
CA ALA A 791 15.27 6.39 2.27
C ALA A 791 15.67 5.30 3.27
N TYR A 792 16.62 4.43 2.91
CA TYR A 792 17.10 3.38 3.83
C TYR A 792 17.83 3.94 5.05
N SER A 793 18.61 5.02 4.88
CA SER A 793 19.24 5.73 6.00
C SER A 793 18.21 6.32 6.96
N LYS A 794 17.12 6.91 6.44
CA LYS A 794 16.01 7.42 7.26
C LYS A 794 15.26 6.30 7.97
N MET A 795 14.91 5.21 7.29
CA MET A 795 14.24 4.06 7.91
C MET A 795 15.08 3.44 9.02
N TRP A 796 16.39 3.28 8.79
CA TRP A 796 17.33 2.79 9.80
C TRP A 796 17.38 3.68 11.03
N LEU A 797 17.50 5.00 10.85
CA LEU A 797 17.51 5.95 11.96
C LEU A 797 16.18 5.96 12.71
N TYR A 798 15.06 6.06 11.98
CA TYR A 798 13.70 6.10 12.53
C TYR A 798 13.44 4.92 13.48
N ASP A 799 13.72 3.69 13.03
CA ASP A 799 13.47 2.49 13.83
C ASP A 799 14.24 2.51 15.17
N HIS A 800 15.50 2.95 15.14
CA HIS A 800 16.32 3.05 16.35
C HIS A 800 15.85 4.18 17.27
N LEU A 801 15.46 5.33 16.72
CA LEU A 801 14.93 6.44 17.52
C LEU A 801 13.61 6.07 18.17
N LEU A 802 12.70 5.44 17.43
CA LEU A 802 11.39 4.99 17.93
C LEU A 802 11.52 3.93 19.03
N ALA A 803 12.51 3.04 18.94
CA ALA A 803 12.79 2.05 19.97
C ALA A 803 13.46 2.63 21.24
N SER A 804 13.94 3.88 21.20
CA SER A 804 14.64 4.52 22.30
C SER A 804 13.72 5.36 23.21
N PRO A 805 14.21 5.83 24.37
CA PRO A 805 13.50 6.81 25.20
C PRO A 805 13.50 8.23 24.62
N LEU A 806 14.28 8.50 23.57
CA LEU A 806 14.48 9.85 23.01
C LEU A 806 13.17 10.59 22.67
N PRO A 807 12.14 9.96 22.07
CA PRO A 807 10.89 10.63 21.74
C PRO A 807 10.08 11.09 22.97
N ASP A 808 10.36 10.53 24.16
CA ASP A 808 9.68 10.91 25.39
C ASP A 808 10.38 12.07 26.13
N VAL A 809 11.59 12.47 25.68
CA VAL A 809 12.35 13.56 26.30
C VAL A 809 11.61 14.89 26.07
N PRO A 810 11.32 15.69 27.12
CA PRO A 810 10.52 16.90 27.01
C PRO A 810 11.02 17.91 25.96
N TYR A 811 12.34 18.04 25.81
CA TYR A 811 12.93 18.90 24.79
C TYR A 811 12.51 18.48 23.37
N HIS A 812 12.58 17.17 23.07
CA HIS A 812 12.26 16.64 21.75
C HIS A 812 10.76 16.61 21.47
N GLN A 813 9.91 16.55 22.50
CA GLN A 813 8.45 16.67 22.33
C GLN A 813 8.01 18.04 21.79
N GLN A 814 8.86 19.08 21.86
CA GLN A 814 8.59 20.36 21.23
C GLN A 814 8.48 20.25 19.69
N SER A 815 9.10 19.23 19.09
CA SER A 815 8.98 18.92 17.66
C SER A 815 7.54 18.71 17.19
N LEU A 816 6.64 18.23 18.07
CA LEU A 816 5.22 18.09 17.77
C LEU A 816 4.58 19.43 17.36
N ARG A 817 5.00 20.54 17.98
CA ARG A 817 4.51 21.88 17.65
C ARG A 817 5.01 22.37 16.29
N HIS A 818 6.14 21.85 15.81
CA HIS A 818 6.67 22.13 14.47
C HIS A 818 6.05 21.23 13.40
N TYR A 819 5.63 20.02 13.77
CA TYR A 819 4.97 19.10 12.85
C TYR A 819 3.55 19.58 12.48
N PHE A 820 2.75 19.97 13.48
CA PHE A 820 1.39 20.46 13.25
C PHE A 820 1.36 21.94 12.82
N PRO A 821 0.36 22.36 12.02
CA PRO A 821 0.13 23.78 11.74
C PRO A 821 0.04 24.62 13.02
N ALA A 822 0.58 25.84 13.01
CA ALA A 822 0.63 26.73 14.16
C ALA A 822 -0.75 26.96 14.81
N GLN A 823 -1.81 27.03 13.99
CA GLN A 823 -3.19 27.14 14.44
C GLN A 823 -3.60 26.03 15.42
N LEU A 824 -3.13 24.80 15.20
CA LEU A 824 -3.38 23.67 16.10
C LEU A 824 -2.47 23.70 17.32
N ALA A 825 -1.21 24.07 17.15
CA ALA A 825 -0.25 24.18 18.25
C ALA A 825 -0.72 25.18 19.30
N GLU A 826 -1.31 26.30 18.87
CA GLU A 826 -1.84 27.34 19.76
C GLU A 826 -3.16 26.92 20.44
N LYS A 827 -4.13 26.42 19.69
CA LYS A 827 -5.50 26.16 20.20
C LYS A 827 -5.66 24.78 20.85
N TYR A 828 -4.98 23.76 20.31
CA TYR A 828 -5.15 22.36 20.69
C TYR A 828 -3.83 21.71 21.15
N GLY A 829 -2.79 22.50 21.43
CA GLY A 829 -1.46 22.01 21.81
C GLY A 829 -1.45 21.07 23.03
N LYS A 830 -2.44 21.18 23.94
CA LYS A 830 -2.60 20.27 25.08
C LYS A 830 -2.83 18.80 24.68
N TYR A 831 -3.41 18.54 23.49
CA TYR A 831 -3.67 17.19 22.98
C TYR A 831 -2.48 16.59 22.22
N MET A 832 -1.42 17.38 21.94
CA MET A 832 -0.25 16.89 21.22
C MET A 832 0.57 15.93 22.07
N ALA A 833 0.74 16.22 23.36
CA ALA A 833 1.46 15.34 24.29
C ALA A 833 0.73 14.00 24.52
N THR A 834 -0.60 13.97 24.39
CA THR A 834 -1.44 12.77 24.47
C THR A 834 -1.74 12.15 23.11
N HIS A 835 -1.17 12.70 22.02
CA HIS A 835 -1.36 12.17 20.69
C HIS A 835 -0.87 10.72 20.62
N ARG A 836 -1.71 9.82 20.10
CA ARG A 836 -1.43 8.38 20.12
C ARG A 836 -0.14 8.01 19.39
N LEU A 837 0.18 8.76 18.34
CA LEU A 837 1.39 8.61 17.54
C LEU A 837 2.49 9.64 17.91
N GLN A 838 2.49 10.21 19.13
CA GLN A 838 3.46 11.25 19.49
C GLN A 838 4.91 10.77 19.29
N ARG A 839 5.18 9.49 19.61
CA ARG A 839 6.51 8.90 19.51
C ARG A 839 6.93 8.80 18.05
N GLU A 840 6.05 8.25 17.22
CA GLU A 840 6.28 8.08 15.78
C GLU A 840 6.44 9.44 15.08
N ILE A 841 5.60 10.44 15.39
CA ILE A 841 5.73 11.80 14.85
C ILE A 841 7.08 12.41 15.24
N THR A 842 7.46 12.34 16.52
CA THR A 842 8.71 12.89 17.03
C THR A 842 9.91 12.20 16.37
N SER A 843 9.92 10.87 16.28
CA SER A 843 10.97 10.10 15.61
C SER A 843 11.09 10.44 14.13
N THR A 844 9.98 10.55 13.41
CA THR A 844 9.96 10.97 11.99
C THR A 844 10.50 12.38 11.81
N TRP A 845 10.11 13.32 12.66
CA TRP A 845 10.60 14.70 12.59
C TRP A 845 12.11 14.78 12.83
N LEU A 846 12.60 14.17 13.91
CA LEU A 846 14.04 14.14 14.24
C LEU A 846 14.86 13.46 13.15
N THR A 847 14.35 12.37 12.58
CA THR A 847 14.99 11.64 11.48
C THR A 847 15.12 12.52 10.24
N ASN A 848 14.03 13.18 9.82
CA ASN A 848 14.06 14.06 8.67
C ASN A 848 14.96 15.26 8.89
N ASP A 849 14.88 15.90 10.06
CA ASP A 849 15.70 17.07 10.39
C ASP A 849 17.20 16.73 10.37
N LEU A 850 17.61 15.64 11.02
CA LEU A 850 19.00 15.20 11.05
C LEU A 850 19.52 14.82 9.65
N VAL A 851 18.80 13.94 8.96
CA VAL A 851 19.29 13.38 7.69
C VAL A 851 19.23 14.41 6.56
N ASN A 852 18.22 15.29 6.52
CA ASN A 852 18.18 16.34 5.51
C ASN A 852 19.38 17.31 5.70
N SER A 853 19.74 17.59 6.96
CA SER A 853 20.81 18.52 7.33
C SER A 853 22.22 17.93 7.17
N LEU A 854 22.51 16.77 7.76
CA LEU A 854 23.84 16.11 7.71
C LEU A 854 24.02 15.16 6.53
N GLY A 855 22.93 14.75 5.88
CA GLY A 855 22.97 13.88 4.70
C GLY A 855 23.35 12.46 5.04
N ILE A 856 23.39 11.61 4.01
CA ILE A 856 23.54 10.16 4.15
C ILE A 856 24.87 9.80 4.83
N ALA A 857 25.99 10.17 4.20
CA ALA A 857 27.34 9.85 4.71
C ALA A 857 27.66 10.58 6.02
N GLY A 858 27.29 11.86 6.13
CA GLY A 858 27.53 12.66 7.34
C GLY A 858 26.80 12.10 8.56
N THR A 859 25.52 11.73 8.41
CA THR A 859 24.76 11.08 9.48
C THR A 859 25.41 9.76 9.89
N TRP A 860 25.83 8.94 8.93
CA TRP A 860 26.49 7.67 9.22
C TRP A 860 27.82 7.87 9.98
N ARG A 861 28.72 8.75 9.50
CA ARG A 861 29.98 9.05 10.20
C ARG A 861 29.74 9.59 11.61
N ALA A 862 28.82 10.54 11.75
CA ALA A 862 28.48 11.14 13.04
C ALA A 862 27.89 10.11 14.01
N SER A 863 27.20 9.07 13.50
CA SER A 863 26.71 7.96 14.33
C SER A 863 27.85 7.11 14.92
N LEU A 864 28.91 6.86 14.14
CA LEU A 864 30.09 6.15 14.62
C LEU A 864 30.82 6.93 15.71
N ALA A 865 30.89 8.26 15.59
CA ALA A 865 31.51 9.12 16.58
C ALA A 865 30.70 9.21 17.88
N SER A 866 29.37 9.28 17.80
CA SER A 866 28.49 9.49 18.96
C SER A 866 28.26 8.24 19.83
N GLY A 867 28.63 7.05 19.33
CA GLY A 867 28.50 5.78 20.04
C GLY A 867 27.11 5.14 19.92
N ASP A 868 26.04 5.93 20.04
CA ASP A 868 24.66 5.51 19.74
C ASP A 868 23.85 6.60 19.01
N LEU A 869 22.71 6.22 18.45
CA LEU A 869 21.86 7.10 17.65
C LEU A 869 21.08 8.15 18.47
N PRO A 870 20.55 7.84 19.67
CA PRO A 870 19.99 8.87 20.54
C PRO A 870 21.00 9.97 20.92
N ALA A 871 22.24 9.60 21.23
CA ALA A 871 23.32 10.55 21.52
C ALA A 871 23.66 11.41 20.30
N LEU A 872 23.72 10.81 19.10
CA LEU A 872 23.89 11.56 17.85
C LEU A 872 22.84 12.67 17.71
N VAL A 873 21.55 12.36 17.91
CA VAL A 873 20.49 13.36 17.79
C VAL A 873 20.67 14.49 18.82
N ASN A 874 21.06 14.16 20.05
CA ASN A 874 21.35 15.18 21.07
C ASN A 874 22.55 16.05 20.69
N HIS A 875 23.67 15.46 20.27
CA HIS A 875 24.85 16.20 19.82
C HIS A 875 24.54 17.10 18.63
N TYR A 876 23.80 16.58 17.65
CA TYR A 876 23.34 17.37 16.51
C TYR A 876 22.44 18.52 16.94
N THR A 877 21.50 18.27 17.85
CA THR A 877 20.60 19.30 18.37
C THR A 877 21.41 20.43 19.03
N ILE A 878 22.37 20.08 19.90
CA ILE A 878 23.27 21.07 20.52
C ILE A 878 24.04 21.85 19.45
N ALA A 879 24.64 21.14 18.49
CA ALA A 879 25.44 21.75 17.44
C ALA A 879 24.63 22.70 16.55
N ARG A 880 23.41 22.29 16.17
CA ARG A 880 22.46 23.08 15.38
C ARG A 880 22.07 24.35 16.12
N GLU A 881 21.67 24.21 17.38
CA GLU A 881 21.19 25.33 18.19
C GLU A 881 22.31 26.34 18.47
N MET A 882 23.47 25.89 18.93
CA MET A 882 24.58 26.80 19.28
C MET A 882 25.13 27.56 18.07
N SER A 883 25.05 26.95 16.88
CA SER A 883 25.53 27.53 15.63
C SER A 883 24.48 28.39 14.92
N ASP A 884 23.25 28.46 15.47
CA ASP A 884 22.11 29.10 14.82
C ASP A 884 21.91 28.59 13.37
N ALA A 885 22.15 27.29 13.18
CA ALA A 885 22.25 26.70 11.84
C ALA A 885 20.91 26.74 11.09
N ALA A 886 19.79 26.63 11.79
CA ALA A 886 18.46 26.73 11.22
C ALA A 886 18.23 28.08 10.50
N ALA A 887 18.61 29.19 11.14
CA ALA A 887 18.52 30.52 10.54
C ALA A 887 19.48 30.67 9.35
N LEU A 888 20.71 30.17 9.48
CA LEU A 888 21.69 30.21 8.40
C LEU A 888 21.24 29.45 7.15
N TRP A 889 20.66 28.24 7.31
CA TRP A 889 20.09 27.51 6.18
C TRP A 889 18.96 28.28 5.53
N GLN A 890 18.01 28.80 6.30
CA GLN A 890 16.90 29.58 5.75
C GLN A 890 17.41 30.79 4.95
N GLU A 891 18.39 31.54 5.47
CA GLU A 891 18.96 32.69 4.78
C GLU A 891 19.73 32.31 3.51
N ILE A 892 20.38 31.14 3.46
CA ILE A 892 21.01 30.59 2.25
C ILE A 892 19.94 30.23 1.21
N GLU A 893 18.86 29.56 1.64
CA GLU A 893 17.75 29.15 0.77
C GLU A 893 16.99 30.36 0.19
N GLU A 894 16.87 31.45 0.95
CA GLU A 894 16.31 32.72 0.47
C GLU A 894 17.12 33.36 -0.67
N GLN A 895 18.34 32.87 -0.94
CA GLN A 895 19.16 33.28 -2.08
C GLN A 895 18.88 32.48 -3.36
N ASP A 896 17.86 31.62 -3.36
CA ASP A 896 17.46 30.87 -4.54
C ASP A 896 17.24 31.79 -5.75
N ASN A 897 17.95 31.50 -6.84
CA ASN A 897 17.98 32.30 -8.09
C ASN A 897 18.53 33.73 -7.93
N ARG A 898 19.05 34.13 -6.75
CA ARG A 898 19.71 35.43 -6.52
C ARG A 898 21.22 35.35 -6.62
N VAL A 899 21.78 34.23 -6.15
CA VAL A 899 23.22 33.92 -6.26
C VAL A 899 23.42 32.65 -7.08
N PRO A 900 24.64 32.38 -7.60
CA PRO A 900 24.92 31.13 -8.30
C PRO A 900 24.59 29.90 -7.44
N ALA A 901 23.91 28.90 -8.00
CA ALA A 901 23.54 27.68 -7.28
C ALA A 901 24.77 26.92 -6.74
N THR A 902 25.91 27.02 -7.42
CA THR A 902 27.19 26.45 -6.98
C THR A 902 27.71 27.10 -5.70
N LEU A 903 27.44 28.40 -5.49
CA LEU A 903 27.77 29.07 -4.23
C LEU A 903 26.88 28.56 -3.10
N GLN A 904 25.56 28.42 -3.31
CA GLN A 904 24.68 27.86 -2.28
C GLN A 904 25.13 26.46 -1.85
N ILE A 905 25.49 25.59 -2.80
CA ILE A 905 26.05 24.26 -2.50
C ILE A 905 27.33 24.37 -1.66
N GLU A 906 28.26 25.27 -2.00
CA GLU A 906 29.49 25.47 -1.20
C GLU A 906 29.16 25.86 0.24
N LEU A 907 28.23 26.81 0.44
CA LEU A 907 27.87 27.32 1.76
C LEU A 907 27.13 26.28 2.61
N GLU A 908 26.18 25.55 2.01
CA GLU A 908 25.45 24.46 2.68
C GLU A 908 26.41 23.33 3.11
N LEU A 909 27.37 22.97 2.26
CA LEU A 909 28.40 21.98 2.59
C LEU A 909 29.33 22.46 3.71
N ARG A 910 29.71 23.75 3.73
CA ARG A 910 30.52 24.32 4.82
C ARG A 910 29.78 24.29 6.16
N LEU A 911 28.49 24.60 6.15
CA LEU A 911 27.66 24.52 7.36
C LEU A 911 27.52 23.07 7.83
N ARG A 912 27.35 22.10 6.92
CA ARG A 912 27.37 20.68 7.27
C ARG A 912 28.69 20.25 7.90
N ASP A 913 29.82 20.60 7.29
CA ASP A 913 31.16 20.26 7.82
C ASP A 913 31.41 20.88 9.20
N HIS A 914 30.89 22.09 9.44
CA HIS A 914 30.90 22.72 10.75
C HIS A 914 30.12 21.88 11.78
N LEU A 915 28.89 21.48 11.45
CA LEU A 915 28.07 20.68 12.34
C LEU A 915 28.65 19.29 12.62
N GLU A 916 29.18 18.60 11.60
CA GLU A 916 29.84 17.30 11.77
C GLU A 916 31.00 17.40 12.77
N ARG A 917 31.88 18.40 12.62
CA ARG A 917 33.01 18.62 13.55
C ARG A 917 32.55 18.98 14.96
N CYS A 918 31.50 19.79 15.08
CA CYS A 918 30.88 20.09 16.38
C CYS A 918 30.36 18.82 17.06
N ILE A 919 29.66 17.95 16.33
CA ILE A 919 29.15 16.68 16.83
C ILE A 919 30.30 15.77 17.29
N GLU A 920 31.36 15.63 16.49
CA GLU A 920 32.54 14.84 16.85
C GLU A 920 33.21 15.36 18.13
N SER A 921 33.25 16.67 18.32
CA SER A 921 33.84 17.30 19.50
C SER A 921 32.97 17.12 20.74
N LEU A 922 31.64 17.28 20.60
CA LEU A 922 30.68 16.98 21.67
C LEU A 922 30.77 15.50 22.10
N ALA A 923 30.84 14.58 21.13
CA ALA A 923 30.94 13.16 21.38
C ALA A 923 32.21 12.78 22.15
N ARG A 924 33.37 13.38 21.81
CA ARG A 924 34.66 13.14 22.49
C ARG A 924 34.66 13.58 23.96
N HIS A 925 33.95 14.67 24.28
CA HIS A 925 34.02 15.29 25.61
C HIS A 925 32.96 14.76 26.60
N HIS A 926 32.20 13.71 26.23
CA HIS A 926 31.31 12.84 27.03
C HIS A 926 30.29 13.48 28.02
N GLY A 927 30.34 14.80 28.27
CA GLY A 927 29.57 15.52 29.29
C GLY A 927 28.20 16.03 28.84
N ALA A 928 27.81 15.80 27.58
CA ALA A 928 26.50 16.18 27.05
C ALA A 928 25.51 14.99 26.95
N ARG A 929 25.65 14.00 27.82
CA ARG A 929 24.55 13.06 28.11
C ARG A 929 23.49 13.83 28.89
N GLY A 930 22.65 14.55 28.14
CA GLY A 930 21.64 15.43 28.69
C GLY A 930 20.55 14.66 29.41
N ASP A 931 20.57 14.69 30.74
CA ASP A 931 19.32 14.62 31.48
C ASP A 931 18.51 15.93 31.25
N ASP A 932 19.21 17.05 30.93
CA ASP A 932 18.63 18.33 30.53
C ASP A 932 19.37 18.98 29.34
N LEU A 933 18.81 18.80 28.14
CA LEU A 933 19.35 19.32 26.88
C LEU A 933 19.25 20.86 26.78
N GLU A 934 18.21 21.46 27.36
CA GLU A 934 17.97 22.90 27.32
C GLU A 934 19.05 23.65 28.10
N THR A 935 19.36 23.18 29.31
CA THR A 935 20.43 23.74 30.14
C THR A 935 21.79 23.65 29.45
N ALA A 936 22.11 22.51 28.83
CA ALA A 936 23.37 22.33 28.11
C ALA A 936 23.51 23.32 26.95
N ILE A 937 22.45 23.49 26.15
CA ILE A 937 22.44 24.43 25.02
C ILE A 937 22.62 25.86 25.51
N ASN A 938 21.86 26.28 26.53
CA ASN A 938 21.94 27.65 27.05
C ASN A 938 23.31 27.96 27.66
N HIS A 939 23.91 27.01 28.38
CA HIS A 939 25.24 27.15 28.94
C HIS A 939 26.31 27.31 27.85
N LEU A 940 26.31 26.42 26.84
CA LEU A 940 27.25 26.47 25.73
C LEU A 940 27.08 27.75 24.90
N LYS A 941 25.85 28.13 24.54
CA LYS A 941 25.57 29.38 23.82
C LYS A 941 26.15 30.58 24.55
N THR A 942 25.89 30.70 25.85
CA THR A 942 26.35 31.84 26.66
C THR A 942 27.88 31.96 26.66
N ARG A 943 28.59 30.85 26.92
CA ARG A 943 30.07 30.86 26.97
C ARG A 943 30.69 31.11 25.60
N ILE A 944 30.18 30.45 24.56
CA ILE A 944 30.66 30.65 23.18
C ILE A 944 30.47 32.11 22.76
N THR A 945 29.30 32.72 23.02
CA THR A 945 29.05 34.13 22.70
C THR A 945 30.02 35.07 23.41
N ALA A 946 30.33 34.81 24.69
CA ALA A 946 31.30 35.61 25.44
C ALA A 946 32.71 35.53 24.83
N LEU A 947 33.18 34.33 24.47
CA LEU A 947 34.49 34.14 23.82
C LEU A 947 34.54 34.80 22.44
N LEU A 948 33.50 34.65 21.62
CA LEU A 948 33.43 35.29 20.32
C LEU A 948 33.48 36.81 20.43
N ALA A 949 32.82 37.41 21.43
CA ALA A 949 32.88 38.86 21.65
C ALA A 949 34.31 39.37 21.90
N THR A 950 35.13 38.61 22.64
CA THR A 950 36.55 38.96 22.86
C THR A 950 37.38 38.87 21.59
N ALA A 951 37.17 37.83 20.77
CA ALA A 951 37.85 37.67 19.49
C ALA A 951 37.45 38.78 18.50
N HIS A 952 36.16 39.11 18.45
CA HIS A 952 35.62 40.19 17.61
C HIS A 952 36.28 41.53 17.92
N TYR A 953 36.47 41.84 19.21
CA TYR A 953 37.14 43.06 19.63
C TYR A 953 38.62 43.12 19.21
N GLN A 954 39.33 41.98 19.22
CA GLN A 954 40.77 41.93 18.97
C GLN A 954 41.14 41.79 17.49
N TYR A 955 40.42 40.96 16.73
CA TYR A 955 40.83 40.53 15.38
C TYR A 955 39.74 40.69 14.30
N GLY A 956 38.55 41.17 14.69
CA GLY A 956 37.39 41.24 13.80
C GLY A 956 36.50 39.99 13.87
N THR A 957 35.39 40.03 13.14
CA THR A 957 34.24 39.12 13.37
C THR A 957 34.31 37.80 12.62
N CYS A 958 35.12 37.71 11.56
CA CYS A 958 35.12 36.57 10.65
C CYS A 958 36.39 36.52 9.79
N ARG A 959 36.50 35.52 8.91
CA ARG A 959 37.55 35.44 7.88
C ARG A 959 37.30 36.46 6.75
N PRO A 960 38.09 37.55 6.63
CA PRO A 960 37.78 38.64 5.69
C PRO A 960 37.79 38.21 4.23
N ARG A 961 38.69 37.28 3.87
CA ARG A 961 38.82 36.75 2.50
C ARG A 961 37.57 35.99 2.03
N ASP A 962 37.03 35.11 2.88
CA ASP A 962 35.82 34.34 2.54
C ASP A 962 34.61 35.28 2.43
N LYS A 963 34.44 36.19 3.41
CA LYS A 963 33.39 37.21 3.40
C LYS A 963 33.41 38.02 2.10
N ALA A 964 34.56 38.61 1.74
CA ALA A 964 34.69 39.42 0.53
C ALA A 964 34.44 38.61 -0.75
N ARG A 965 34.92 37.36 -0.83
CA ARG A 965 34.69 36.47 -1.97
C ARG A 965 33.20 36.21 -2.18
N TRP A 966 32.44 35.93 -1.12
CA TRP A 966 31.01 35.62 -1.23
C TRP A 966 30.16 36.86 -1.51
N GLN A 967 30.52 38.01 -0.94
CA GLN A 967 29.89 39.29 -1.28
C GLN A 967 30.04 39.64 -2.77
N ASN A 968 31.23 39.39 -3.34
CA ASN A 968 31.47 39.59 -4.78
C ASN A 968 30.61 38.67 -5.67
N LEU A 969 30.08 37.58 -5.12
CA LEU A 969 29.14 36.67 -5.80
C LEU A 969 27.67 36.98 -5.49
N GLY A 970 27.39 38.10 -4.80
CA GLY A 970 26.04 38.60 -4.53
C GLY A 970 25.45 38.20 -3.18
N LEU A 971 26.22 37.55 -2.30
CA LEU A 971 25.72 37.17 -0.97
C LEU A 971 25.55 38.41 -0.06
N PRO A 972 24.44 38.54 0.69
CA PRO A 972 24.26 39.62 1.65
C PRO A 972 25.41 39.67 2.68
N GLU A 973 25.84 40.88 3.05
CA GLU A 973 26.98 41.09 3.95
C GLU A 973 26.84 40.35 5.28
N THR A 974 25.67 40.46 5.92
CA THR A 974 25.39 39.86 7.23
C THR A 974 25.48 38.34 7.20
N LEU A 975 24.97 37.72 6.13
CA LEU A 975 25.02 36.27 5.94
C LEU A 975 26.46 35.80 5.64
N ALA A 976 27.18 36.52 4.78
CA ALA A 976 28.57 36.23 4.45
C ALA A 976 29.46 36.26 5.70
N GLU A 977 29.25 37.26 6.57
CA GLU A 977 29.99 37.41 7.83
C GLU A 977 29.73 36.27 8.80
N ARG A 978 28.46 35.92 9.04
CA ARG A 978 28.10 34.81 9.96
C ARG A 978 28.65 33.47 9.49
N LEU A 979 28.56 33.17 8.19
CA LEU A 979 29.13 31.94 7.62
C LEU A 979 30.65 31.91 7.69
N ALA A 980 31.32 33.06 7.53
CA ALA A 980 32.77 33.18 7.61
C ALA A 980 33.27 33.13 9.08
N ALA A 981 32.38 33.28 10.06
CA ALA A 981 32.67 33.17 11.48
C ALA A 981 32.56 31.72 12.02
N LEU A 982 31.91 30.79 11.31
CA LEU A 982 31.73 29.40 11.75
C LEU A 982 33.02 28.71 12.23
N PRO A 983 34.18 28.83 11.53
CA PRO A 983 35.41 28.22 12.01
C PRO A 983 35.88 28.76 13.37
N LEU A 984 35.67 30.05 13.65
CA LEU A 984 36.00 30.66 14.94
C LEU A 984 35.04 30.17 16.04
N GLN A 985 33.75 30.02 15.71
CA GLN A 985 32.76 29.45 16.62
C GLN A 985 33.09 28.00 16.98
N TYR A 986 33.59 27.20 16.05
CA TYR A 986 34.04 25.84 16.32
C TYR A 986 35.21 25.80 17.32
N GLU A 987 36.19 26.69 17.17
CA GLU A 987 37.30 26.76 18.14
C GLU A 987 36.84 27.24 19.52
N ALA A 988 35.88 28.18 19.57
CA ALA A 988 35.26 28.60 20.83
C ALA A 988 34.54 27.43 21.52
N LEU A 989 33.82 26.58 20.78
CA LEU A 989 33.24 25.35 21.32
C LEU A 989 34.31 24.45 21.92
N ASN A 990 35.40 24.18 21.19
CA ASN A 990 36.47 23.30 21.67
C ASN A 990 37.11 23.84 22.95
N ALA A 991 37.35 25.14 23.04
CA ALA A 991 37.84 25.79 24.24
C ALA A 991 36.89 25.57 25.43
N VAL A 992 35.58 25.80 25.23
CA VAL A 992 34.56 25.61 26.26
C VAL A 992 34.46 24.16 26.72
N LEU A 993 34.55 23.19 25.80
CA LEU A 993 34.48 21.76 26.11
C LEU A 993 35.76 21.21 26.77
N ALA A 994 36.92 21.82 26.52
CA ALA A 994 38.20 21.42 27.10
C ALA A 994 38.47 22.06 28.47
N ALA A 995 37.86 23.22 28.75
CA ALA A 995 38.15 23.99 29.95
C ALA A 995 37.72 23.28 31.25
N GLN A 996 38.62 23.30 32.24
CA GLN A 996 38.38 22.75 33.58
C GLN A 996 37.69 23.76 34.52
N ASP A 997 37.93 25.06 34.31
CA ASP A 997 37.34 26.19 35.02
C ASP A 997 37.35 27.45 34.13
N ASP A 998 36.70 28.52 34.58
CA ASP A 998 36.56 29.77 33.80
C ASP A 998 37.88 30.56 33.66
N THR A 999 38.82 30.43 34.60
CA THR A 999 40.11 31.15 34.52
C THR A 999 40.96 30.55 33.41
N ARG A 1000 41.04 29.22 33.36
CA ARG A 1000 41.75 28.50 32.30
C ARG A 1000 41.10 28.67 30.94
N LEU A 1001 39.77 28.79 30.88
CA LEU A 1001 39.08 29.02 29.62
C LEU A 1001 39.57 30.31 28.93
N GLU A 1002 39.70 31.40 29.68
CA GLU A 1002 40.16 32.68 29.11
C GLU A 1002 41.62 32.60 28.64
N GLU A 1003 42.51 31.98 29.41
CA GLU A 1003 43.92 31.80 29.04
C GLU A 1003 44.08 30.92 27.80
N ASP A 1004 43.40 29.77 27.76
CA ASP A 1004 43.44 28.83 26.63
C ASP A 1004 42.84 29.49 25.37
N TRP A 1005 41.76 30.26 25.52
CA TRP A 1005 41.15 30.98 24.40
C TRP A 1005 42.09 32.02 23.79
N GLN A 1006 42.83 32.79 24.60
CA GLN A 1006 43.80 33.76 24.08
C GLN A 1006 44.97 33.08 23.33
N GLN A 1007 45.41 31.91 23.79
CA GLN A 1007 46.43 31.12 23.08
C GLN A 1007 45.91 30.62 21.73
N ILE A 1008 44.66 30.12 21.69
CA ILE A 1008 44.00 29.69 20.46
C ILE A 1008 43.92 30.87 19.47
N LEU A 1009 43.45 32.05 19.91
CA LEU A 1009 43.37 33.24 19.05
C LEU A 1009 44.72 33.65 18.48
N THR A 1010 45.78 33.60 19.29
CA THR A 1010 47.15 33.90 18.83
C THR A 1010 47.60 32.92 17.75
N CYS A 1011 47.37 31.62 17.96
CA CYS A 1011 47.70 30.58 16.98
C CYS A 1011 46.91 30.76 15.66
N LEU A 1012 45.61 31.05 15.74
CA LEU A 1012 44.77 31.29 14.58
C LEU A 1012 45.22 32.54 13.80
N ALA A 1013 45.65 33.59 14.49
CA ALA A 1013 46.20 34.79 13.86
C ALA A 1013 47.52 34.50 13.13
N GLU A 1014 48.42 33.70 13.72
CA GLU A 1014 49.67 33.25 13.09
C GLU A 1014 49.43 32.39 11.84
N GLN A 1015 48.35 31.60 11.84
CA GLN A 1015 47.91 30.81 10.69
C GLN A 1015 47.20 31.66 9.61
N GLY A 1016 47.06 32.96 9.82
CA GLY A 1016 46.45 33.88 8.87
C GLY A 1016 44.93 33.79 8.81
N MET A 1017 44.25 33.28 9.86
CA MET A 1017 42.79 33.18 9.88
C MET A 1017 42.08 34.53 9.70
N PHE A 1018 42.68 35.60 10.24
CA PHE A 1018 42.13 36.96 10.23
C PHE A 1018 42.69 37.83 9.09
N GLN A 1019 43.43 37.23 8.14
CA GLN A 1019 43.95 37.87 6.92
C GLN A 1019 43.12 37.41 5.71
#